data_AF-A0A0S9DYZ5-F1
#
_entry.id   AF-A0A0S9DYZ5-F1
#
_cell.length_a   1.000
_cell.length_b   1.000
_cell.length_c   1.000
_cell.angle_alpha   90.00
_cell.angle_beta   90.00
_cell.angle_gamma   90.00
#
_symmetry.space_group_name_H-M   'P 1'
#
loop_
_entity.id
_entity.type
_entity.pdbx_description
1 polymer ?
#
loop_
_entity_poly.entity_id
_entity_poly.type
_entity_poly.pdbx_seq_one_letter_code
_entity_poly.pdbx_strand_id
1 'polypeptide(L)'
;MAVLACAVVLSAGLSPAAAVDPDPVVPPVATMGEYPAEAYSSDVSSLDPGLVDAVARDLGESGEEYLANADAAADASYVVENLTEDGYGVRGSQMEGTELTVYVDSDDSTAAAAVEATGATVAFGDPPALSIDTSGAVPLADLYGGQGWGYFDTSNQGSACSVGFVGRAASTNQFVTAGHCYPPGTTISGQAFVLNQSNAGANVSQGADVGSPVASSFRFGGGSDSGLVTVQSGWTLKPQVVTWGGAKGAALASAPLSLTDSRAAVTGASLCKSGERTGWSCGTILAVDYDLSVGGKVVNSIIADTCADHGDSGGAAVSGTTAVGLTSAGPDTSVTPCGSSDYFSSYFPMVSSAKKTSVNSNQPGWEPLVTVATPVVTNPSNGQNVSQGGSLRGTLAKANATNRIKIEISGDTVPTRTVSVGSDGRWQLPVGSLSLGSHSYTARATWNTYSESATVTGSFTVVAAPAVDRIAGADRYDVAVAISQRAFAGQAGVVYVATGANYPDALSAAPAAVKEGGPLLLTRPGDLPDVVRDEIQRLQPTKIVVVGGPNSVSPAVFEQLRTLASDSIHRVDGADRYVVSRALVEYAFTTASMAYVSTGANFPDALSASAAGGKSGSPVILVNGAASSVDSDTMALINDLGVSSVRIAGGPASVSPGIEAGLSSEVGDVIRLSGADRFEASVNINRDAFKTAPVPTVYLATGLNFPDALAGAALAGKQGAPVYMVRQDCVPVDVLSDIAKMGTTSVTLLGGTATLSANVESLTGC
;
A
#
# COMPACT_ATOMS: atom_id res chain seq x y z
N MET A 1 -51.13 30.39 -3.89
CA MET A 1 -51.95 31.47 -3.31
C MET A 1 -51.94 31.28 -1.79
N ALA A 2 -51.72 32.33 -1.01
CA ALA A 2 -51.89 32.44 0.45
C ALA A 2 -51.35 31.33 1.39
N VAL A 3 -50.45 31.73 2.28
CA VAL A 3 -50.12 31.07 3.55
C VAL A 3 -51.36 31.00 4.45
N LEU A 4 -51.53 29.91 5.21
CA LEU A 4 -52.22 29.96 6.51
C LEU A 4 -51.70 28.87 7.46
N ALA A 5 -51.30 29.27 8.66
CA ALA A 5 -50.95 28.37 9.76
C ALA A 5 -52.16 28.17 10.68
N CYS A 6 -52.24 27.03 11.38
CA CYS A 6 -52.84 26.99 12.71
C CYS A 6 -52.39 25.76 13.51
N ALA A 7 -52.22 25.94 14.81
CA ALA A 7 -51.84 24.91 15.78
C ALA A 7 -53.02 24.54 16.71
N VAL A 8 -53.02 23.32 17.25
CA VAL A 8 -53.87 22.86 18.38
C VAL A 8 -53.02 21.81 19.14
N VAL A 9 -52.36 22.13 20.25
CA VAL A 9 -52.80 22.27 21.67
C VAL A 9 -52.73 20.97 22.49
N LEU A 10 -52.23 21.17 23.71
CA LEU A 10 -51.83 20.23 24.77
C LEU A 10 -52.85 19.15 25.18
N SER A 11 -52.33 18.05 25.73
CA SER A 11 -52.63 17.67 27.14
C SER A 11 -51.55 16.73 27.71
N ALA A 12 -51.37 16.74 29.03
CA ALA A 12 -50.26 16.08 29.73
C ALA A 12 -50.69 14.85 30.55
N GLY A 13 -49.76 13.93 30.81
CA GLY A 13 -49.92 12.79 31.72
C GLY A 13 -48.61 12.49 32.49
N LEU A 14 -48.73 12.25 33.80
CA LEU A 14 -47.65 11.94 34.77
C LEU A 14 -47.55 10.40 34.94
N SER A 15 -46.48 9.76 35.45
CA SER A 15 -45.19 10.11 36.09
C SER A 15 -44.29 8.83 36.06
N PRO A 16 -43.08 8.70 36.68
CA PRO A 16 -42.26 9.61 37.49
C PRO A 16 -40.76 9.69 37.05
N ALA A 17 -39.89 10.23 37.91
CA ALA A 17 -38.47 10.50 37.63
C ALA A 17 -37.57 9.24 37.43
N ALA A 18 -36.57 9.39 36.56
CA ALA A 18 -35.35 8.58 36.49
C ALA A 18 -34.13 9.50 36.68
N ALA A 19 -32.96 8.93 37.01
CA ALA A 19 -31.78 9.68 37.42
C ALA A 19 -31.20 10.57 36.31
N VAL A 20 -30.55 11.67 36.71
CA VAL A 20 -29.78 12.54 35.82
C VAL A 20 -28.47 11.84 35.45
N ASP A 21 -28.33 11.53 34.16
CA ASP A 21 -27.05 11.18 33.52
C ASP A 21 -26.12 12.40 33.62
N PRO A 22 -24.81 12.26 33.90
CA PRO A 22 -23.89 13.39 33.77
C PRO A 22 -23.88 13.89 32.32
N ASP A 23 -23.90 15.21 32.14
CA ASP A 23 -23.91 15.84 30.82
C ASP A 23 -22.78 15.32 29.92
N PRO A 24 -23.00 15.17 28.60
CA PRO A 24 -21.94 14.81 27.67
C PRO A 24 -20.82 15.84 27.77
N VAL A 25 -19.60 15.36 27.97
CA VAL A 25 -18.40 16.21 27.96
C VAL A 25 -18.26 16.81 26.57
N VAL A 26 -18.68 18.07 26.42
CA VAL A 26 -18.34 18.90 25.28
C VAL A 26 -16.81 18.94 25.21
N PRO A 27 -16.17 18.59 24.09
CA PRO A 27 -14.72 18.75 23.97
C PRO A 27 -14.37 20.22 24.24
N PRO A 28 -13.28 20.52 24.96
CA PRO A 28 -12.89 21.90 25.18
C PRO A 28 -12.72 22.59 23.83
N VAL A 29 -13.26 23.80 23.71
CA VAL A 29 -13.00 24.68 22.57
C VAL A 29 -11.49 24.81 22.44
N ALA A 30 -10.94 24.64 21.23
CA ALA A 30 -9.51 24.80 21.02
C ALA A 30 -9.10 26.25 21.35
N THR A 31 -8.11 26.41 22.22
CA THR A 31 -7.62 27.72 22.66
C THR A 31 -6.10 27.73 22.71
N MET A 32 -5.50 28.86 22.35
CA MET A 32 -4.11 29.16 22.70
C MET A 32 -3.96 29.16 24.23
N GLY A 33 -2.97 28.43 24.72
CA GLY A 33 -2.50 28.46 26.11
C GLY A 33 -1.51 29.60 26.38
N GLU A 34 -0.86 29.53 27.54
CA GLU A 34 0.31 30.35 27.87
C GLU A 34 1.58 29.48 27.72
N TYR A 35 2.56 29.94 26.94
CA TYR A 35 3.78 29.19 26.63
C TYR A 35 5.06 29.94 27.09
N PRO A 36 5.25 30.15 28.40
CA PRO A 36 6.45 30.79 28.91
C PRO A 36 7.66 29.84 28.73
N ALA A 37 8.70 30.32 28.05
CA ALA A 37 9.90 29.52 27.74
C ALA A 37 10.51 28.85 28.98
N GLU A 38 10.50 29.51 30.13
CA GLU A 38 11.02 28.95 31.39
C GLU A 38 10.32 27.66 31.85
N ALA A 39 9.07 27.41 31.45
CA ALA A 39 8.35 26.17 31.76
C ALA A 39 8.98 24.95 31.07
N TYR A 40 9.65 25.16 29.93
CA TYR A 40 10.27 24.11 29.11
C TYR A 40 11.71 23.78 29.51
N SER A 41 12.27 24.46 30.51
CA SER A 41 13.65 24.28 30.97
C SER A 41 13.99 22.85 31.45
N SER A 42 13.01 22.07 31.93
CA SER A 42 13.20 20.64 32.20
C SER A 42 13.32 19.81 30.93
N ASP A 43 12.61 20.20 29.88
CA ASP A 43 12.35 19.37 28.71
C ASP A 43 13.42 19.57 27.65
N VAL A 44 14.00 20.78 27.57
CA VAL A 44 15.25 21.06 26.84
C VAL A 44 16.39 20.15 27.29
N SER A 45 16.44 19.77 28.57
CA SER A 45 17.48 18.85 29.08
C SER A 45 17.40 17.43 28.49
N SER A 46 16.28 17.11 27.81
CA SER A 46 16.07 15.85 27.08
C SER A 46 16.31 15.96 25.57
N LEU A 47 16.52 17.17 25.03
CA LEU A 47 16.80 17.37 23.61
C LEU A 47 18.24 16.97 23.24
N ASP A 48 18.44 16.63 21.97
CA ASP A 48 19.79 16.39 21.43
C ASP A 48 20.60 17.70 21.43
N PRO A 49 21.83 17.74 21.97
CA PRO A 49 22.64 18.97 21.98
C PRO A 49 22.90 19.56 20.59
N GLY A 50 22.99 18.73 19.54
CA GLY A 50 23.15 19.18 18.16
C GLY A 50 21.90 19.80 17.56
N LEU A 51 20.71 19.47 18.08
CA LEU A 51 19.46 20.18 17.77
C LEU A 51 19.46 21.56 18.45
N VAL A 52 19.82 21.64 19.73
CA VAL A 52 19.91 22.91 20.47
C VAL A 52 20.92 23.86 19.82
N ASP A 53 22.10 23.35 19.42
CA ASP A 53 23.10 24.10 18.66
C ASP A 53 22.57 24.60 17.30
N ALA A 54 21.73 23.81 16.62
CA ALA A 54 21.15 24.19 15.33
C ALA A 54 20.05 25.25 15.47
N VAL A 55 19.16 25.11 16.45
CA VAL A 55 18.13 26.08 16.82
C VAL A 55 18.76 27.45 17.12
N ALA A 56 19.77 27.48 17.99
CA ALA A 56 20.47 28.72 18.35
C ALA A 56 21.24 29.37 17.18
N ARG A 57 21.70 28.57 16.21
CA ARG A 57 22.45 29.06 15.04
C ARG A 57 21.53 29.55 13.91
N ASP A 58 20.48 28.80 13.59
CA ASP A 58 19.68 28.99 12.39
C ASP A 58 18.40 29.79 12.64
N LEU A 59 17.79 29.65 13.83
CA LEU A 59 16.58 30.38 14.23
C LEU A 59 16.91 31.56 15.15
N GLY A 60 18.01 31.47 15.91
CA GLY A 60 18.40 32.49 16.89
C GLY A 60 17.66 32.38 18.23
N GLU A 61 16.96 31.26 18.44
CA GLU A 61 16.16 30.94 19.62
C GLU A 61 16.97 30.10 20.64
N SER A 62 16.58 30.12 21.91
CA SER A 62 16.96 29.10 22.89
C SER A 62 16.20 27.79 22.66
N GLY A 63 16.66 26.70 23.28
CA GLY A 63 15.92 25.43 23.25
C GLY A 63 14.54 25.56 23.92
N GLU A 64 14.47 26.40 24.95
CA GLU A 64 13.27 26.71 25.73
C GLU A 64 12.23 27.48 24.88
N GLU A 65 12.67 28.52 24.16
CA GLU A 65 11.84 29.26 23.21
C GLU A 65 11.39 28.37 22.05
N TYR A 66 12.26 27.51 21.53
CA TYR A 66 11.92 26.57 20.46
C TYR A 66 10.83 25.56 20.87
N LEU A 67 10.89 25.02 22.10
CA LEU A 67 9.83 24.14 22.60
C LEU A 67 8.52 24.90 22.87
N ALA A 68 8.58 26.09 23.46
CA ALA A 68 7.41 26.95 23.64
C ALA A 68 6.75 27.32 22.30
N ASN A 69 7.53 27.68 21.29
CA ASN A 69 7.05 27.99 19.94
C ASN A 69 6.46 26.74 19.25
N ALA A 70 7.01 25.55 19.49
CA ALA A 70 6.50 24.30 18.93
C ALA A 70 5.15 23.88 19.53
N ASP A 71 4.99 23.97 20.85
CA ASP A 71 3.70 23.72 21.52
C ASP A 71 2.64 24.76 21.12
N ALA A 72 3.02 26.05 21.09
CA ALA A 72 2.15 27.12 20.62
C ALA A 72 1.69 26.89 19.18
N ALA A 73 2.58 26.42 18.29
CA ALA A 73 2.22 26.07 16.92
C ALA A 73 1.30 24.84 16.82
N ALA A 74 1.37 23.90 17.76
CA ALA A 74 0.47 22.74 17.79
C ALA A 74 -0.96 23.14 18.17
N ASP A 75 -1.12 23.92 19.23
CA ASP A 75 -2.43 24.45 19.64
C ASP A 75 -2.98 25.44 18.60
N ALA A 76 -2.13 26.28 18.01
CA ALA A 76 -2.51 27.17 16.90
C ALA A 76 -3.06 26.39 15.69
N SER A 77 -2.49 25.21 15.38
CA SER A 77 -3.01 24.34 14.34
C SER A 77 -4.42 23.86 14.66
N TYR A 78 -4.69 23.42 15.90
CA TYR A 78 -6.03 23.02 16.32
C TYR A 78 -7.02 24.19 16.32
N VAL A 79 -6.60 25.39 16.73
CA VAL A 79 -7.42 26.62 16.67
C VAL A 79 -7.85 26.92 15.23
N VAL A 80 -6.91 26.94 14.29
CA VAL A 80 -7.20 27.23 12.86
C VAL A 80 -8.05 26.13 12.22
N GLU A 81 -7.83 24.86 12.56
CA GLU A 81 -8.62 23.72 12.08
C GLU A 81 -10.08 23.82 12.57
N ASN A 82 -10.31 23.95 13.88
CA ASN A 82 -11.66 24.07 14.45
C ASN A 82 -12.42 25.29 13.90
N LEU A 83 -11.76 26.45 13.79
CA LEU A 83 -12.38 27.64 13.20
C LEU A 83 -12.79 27.43 11.73
N THR A 84 -12.03 26.63 10.99
CA THR A 84 -12.35 26.29 9.59
C THR A 84 -13.50 25.26 9.52
N GLU A 85 -13.52 24.26 10.40
CA GLU A 85 -14.59 23.25 10.47
C GLU A 85 -15.93 23.82 10.94
N ASP A 86 -15.92 24.76 11.89
CA ASP A 86 -17.11 25.54 12.32
C ASP A 86 -17.64 26.49 11.23
N GLY A 87 -16.90 26.64 10.12
CA GLY A 87 -17.34 27.38 8.93
C GLY A 87 -17.09 28.88 8.97
N TYR A 88 -16.18 29.36 9.83
CA TYR A 88 -15.76 30.77 9.84
C TYR A 88 -14.88 31.09 8.62
N GLY A 89 -14.95 32.33 8.13
CA GLY A 89 -14.25 32.79 6.92
C GLY A 89 -12.74 32.99 7.10
N VAL A 90 -11.99 31.92 7.42
CA VAL A 90 -10.54 31.94 7.60
C VAL A 90 -9.82 32.10 6.26
N ARG A 91 -9.04 33.19 6.13
CA ARG A 91 -8.28 33.62 4.94
C ARG A 91 -6.80 33.23 5.01
N GLY A 92 -6.30 32.92 6.20
CA GLY A 92 -4.94 32.50 6.48
C GLY A 92 -4.58 32.61 7.96
N SER A 93 -3.38 32.19 8.33
CA SER A 93 -2.85 32.31 9.68
C SER A 93 -1.36 32.66 9.66
N GLN A 94 -0.87 33.26 10.74
CA GLN A 94 0.53 33.62 10.95
C GLN A 94 0.88 33.43 12.43
N MET A 95 2.02 32.80 12.71
CA MET A 95 2.63 32.79 14.05
C MET A 95 3.72 33.86 14.14
N GLU A 96 3.83 34.52 15.27
CA GLU A 96 5.01 35.30 15.67
C GLU A 96 5.43 34.87 17.09
N GLY A 97 6.48 34.05 17.17
CA GLY A 97 6.82 33.32 18.39
C GLY A 97 5.67 32.39 18.79
N THR A 98 5.07 32.67 19.95
CA THR A 98 3.93 31.93 20.51
C THR A 98 2.56 32.55 20.21
N GLU A 99 2.51 33.73 19.59
CA GLU A 99 1.25 34.42 19.26
C GLU A 99 0.71 34.00 17.88
N LEU A 100 -0.54 33.52 17.86
CA LEU A 100 -1.28 33.25 16.62
C LEU A 100 -2.07 34.48 16.19
N THR A 101 -1.90 34.90 14.93
CA THR A 101 -2.82 35.78 14.21
C THR A 101 -3.62 34.98 13.19
N VAL A 102 -4.96 35.06 13.24
CA VAL A 102 -5.85 34.48 12.23
C VAL A 102 -6.44 35.60 11.37
N TYR A 103 -6.30 35.46 10.06
CA TYR A 103 -6.86 36.38 9.08
C TYR A 103 -8.27 35.92 8.70
N VAL A 104 -9.25 36.81 8.82
CA VAL A 104 -10.67 36.52 8.51
C VAL A 104 -11.25 37.50 7.49
N ASP A 105 -12.39 37.13 6.90
CA ASP A 105 -13.13 37.97 5.98
C ASP A 105 -13.38 39.38 6.55
N SER A 106 -13.15 40.40 5.73
CA SER A 106 -13.06 41.82 6.13
C SER A 106 -14.35 42.43 6.74
N ASP A 107 -15.46 41.71 6.67
CA ASP A 107 -16.76 42.09 7.21
C ASP A 107 -17.35 41.02 8.17
N ASP A 108 -16.63 39.93 8.48
CA ASP A 108 -17.11 38.84 9.34
C ASP A 108 -16.77 39.06 10.82
N SER A 109 -17.62 39.86 11.47
CA SER A 109 -17.55 40.09 12.92
C SER A 109 -17.85 38.86 13.78
N THR A 110 -18.40 37.77 13.20
CA THR A 110 -18.69 36.54 13.93
C THR A 110 -17.44 35.66 13.98
N ALA A 111 -16.76 35.50 12.85
CA ALA A 111 -15.43 34.88 12.79
C ALA A 111 -14.43 35.63 13.67
N ALA A 112 -14.45 36.96 13.67
CA ALA A 112 -13.57 37.75 14.53
C ALA A 112 -13.77 37.46 16.03
N ALA A 113 -15.02 37.43 16.50
CA ALA A 113 -15.33 37.09 17.89
C ALA A 113 -15.00 35.63 18.24
N ALA A 114 -15.08 34.71 17.27
CA ALA A 114 -14.66 33.32 17.45
C ALA A 114 -13.13 33.20 17.58
N VAL A 115 -12.36 33.88 16.73
CA VAL A 115 -10.89 33.96 16.82
C VAL A 115 -10.45 34.51 18.17
N GLU A 116 -11.01 35.64 18.62
CA GLU A 116 -10.70 36.24 19.93
C GLU A 116 -11.04 35.29 21.09
N ALA A 117 -12.13 34.51 20.98
CA ALA A 117 -12.52 33.52 22.00
C ALA A 117 -11.54 32.32 22.11
N THR A 118 -10.73 32.06 21.06
CA THR A 118 -9.65 31.06 21.12
C THR A 118 -8.34 31.61 21.70
N GLY A 119 -8.27 32.89 22.09
CA GLY A 119 -7.03 33.52 22.55
C GLY A 119 -6.05 33.88 21.40
N ALA A 120 -6.48 33.76 20.16
CA ALA A 120 -5.72 34.22 18.99
C ALA A 120 -6.06 35.68 18.64
N THR A 121 -5.11 36.38 18.02
CA THR A 121 -5.30 37.73 17.49
C THR A 121 -6.06 37.68 16.16
N VAL A 122 -7.10 38.48 16.01
CA VAL A 122 -7.82 38.62 14.73
C VAL A 122 -7.19 39.70 13.84
N ALA A 123 -7.03 39.39 12.56
CA ALA A 123 -6.74 40.35 11.50
C ALA A 123 -7.80 40.26 10.39
N PHE A 124 -8.14 41.40 9.77
CA PHE A 124 -9.14 41.46 8.71
C PHE A 124 -8.47 41.56 7.33
N GLY A 125 -8.91 40.73 6.38
CA GLY A 125 -8.43 40.72 5.00
C GLY A 125 -7.48 39.55 4.69
N ASP A 126 -6.63 39.73 3.67
CA ASP A 126 -5.63 38.73 3.30
C ASP A 126 -4.36 38.87 4.15
N PRO A 127 -3.62 37.78 4.44
CA PRO A 127 -2.32 37.86 5.09
C PRO A 127 -1.32 38.70 4.30
N PRO A 128 -0.31 39.31 4.95
CA PRO A 128 0.70 40.14 4.29
C PRO A 128 1.36 39.42 3.11
N ALA A 129 1.30 40.03 1.93
CA ALA A 129 1.89 39.47 0.73
C ALA A 129 3.42 39.34 0.87
N LEU A 130 3.94 38.13 0.72
CA LEU A 130 5.38 37.84 0.79
C LEU A 130 6.12 38.51 -0.37
N SER A 131 6.81 39.62 -0.08
CA SER A 131 7.64 40.35 -1.05
C SER A 131 8.99 39.65 -1.28
N ILE A 132 8.96 38.49 -1.94
CA ILE A 132 10.17 37.76 -2.35
C ILE A 132 10.84 38.51 -3.50
N ASP A 133 12.12 38.87 -3.35
CA ASP A 133 12.93 39.37 -4.47
C ASP A 133 13.24 38.23 -5.46
N THR A 134 12.39 38.10 -6.47
CA THR A 134 12.54 37.14 -7.57
C THR A 134 13.37 37.69 -8.74
N SER A 135 14.02 38.85 -8.61
CA SER A 135 14.76 39.47 -9.73
C SER A 135 15.95 38.64 -10.23
N GLY A 136 16.47 37.72 -9.41
CA GLY A 136 17.46 36.71 -9.80
C GLY A 136 16.90 35.34 -10.23
N ALA A 137 15.58 35.12 -10.13
CA ALA A 137 14.95 33.83 -10.39
C ALA A 137 14.56 33.66 -11.86
N VAL A 138 15.53 33.29 -12.70
CA VAL A 138 15.27 32.86 -14.08
C VAL A 138 14.89 31.38 -14.10
N PRO A 139 13.76 30.97 -14.72
CA PRO A 139 13.45 29.56 -14.93
C PRO A 139 14.57 28.86 -15.70
N LEU A 140 15.08 27.75 -15.16
CA LEU A 140 16.10 26.94 -15.82
C LEU A 140 15.55 26.41 -17.16
N ALA A 141 16.34 26.48 -18.22
CA ALA A 141 15.98 25.94 -19.52
C ALA A 141 15.97 24.40 -19.49
N ASP A 142 14.98 23.77 -20.12
CA ASP A 142 14.85 22.32 -20.10
C ASP A 142 15.63 21.66 -21.25
N LEU A 143 16.52 20.72 -20.94
CA LEU A 143 17.29 19.92 -21.91
C LEU A 143 16.75 18.49 -21.99
N TYR A 144 16.51 18.02 -23.22
CA TYR A 144 15.89 16.74 -23.54
C TYR A 144 16.72 15.92 -24.54
N GLY A 145 16.58 14.60 -24.52
CA GLY A 145 17.06 13.75 -25.61
C GLY A 145 16.34 14.07 -26.92
N GLY A 146 17.05 14.04 -28.05
CA GLY A 146 16.51 14.29 -29.40
C GLY A 146 16.42 15.76 -29.84
N GLN A 147 16.81 16.73 -28.99
CA GLN A 147 16.97 18.13 -29.41
C GLN A 147 18.24 18.30 -30.26
N GLY A 148 18.26 19.29 -31.15
CA GLY A 148 19.47 19.69 -31.86
C GLY A 148 20.46 20.43 -30.96
N TRP A 149 21.75 20.21 -31.15
CA TRP A 149 22.85 20.97 -30.55
C TRP A 149 23.95 21.23 -31.59
N GLY A 150 24.77 22.25 -31.36
CA GLY A 150 25.87 22.59 -32.26
C GLY A 150 26.98 23.40 -31.61
N TYR A 151 27.99 23.72 -32.41
CA TYR A 151 29.10 24.61 -32.06
C TYR A 151 29.67 25.27 -33.32
N PHE A 152 30.46 26.33 -33.14
CA PHE A 152 31.34 26.88 -34.17
C PHE A 152 32.80 26.57 -33.82
N ASP A 153 33.60 26.13 -34.80
CA ASP A 153 35.04 26.00 -34.62
C ASP A 153 35.76 27.37 -34.70
N THR A 154 37.07 27.39 -34.44
CA THR A 154 37.87 28.63 -34.56
C THR A 154 38.06 29.14 -35.99
N SER A 155 37.62 28.40 -37.01
CA SER A 155 37.52 28.85 -38.40
C SER A 155 36.12 29.42 -38.75
N ASN A 156 35.23 29.48 -37.76
CA ASN A 156 33.82 29.86 -37.89
C ASN A 156 33.00 28.88 -38.77
N GLN A 157 33.42 27.61 -38.84
CA GLN A 157 32.63 26.53 -39.42
C GLN A 157 31.70 25.94 -38.36
N GLY A 158 30.40 25.90 -38.66
CA GLY A 158 29.38 25.35 -37.77
C GLY A 158 29.22 23.83 -37.93
N SER A 159 29.04 23.13 -36.82
CA SER A 159 28.64 21.72 -36.77
C SER A 159 27.32 21.57 -36.01
N ALA A 160 26.47 20.66 -36.48
CA ALA A 160 25.16 20.36 -35.90
C ALA A 160 25.00 18.85 -35.72
N CYS A 161 24.46 18.45 -34.57
CA CYS A 161 24.15 17.08 -34.20
C CYS A 161 22.91 17.07 -33.29
N SER A 162 22.48 15.89 -32.86
CA SER A 162 21.38 15.68 -31.95
C SER A 162 21.85 15.21 -30.57
N VAL A 163 21.16 15.66 -29.53
CA VAL A 163 21.32 15.20 -28.15
C VAL A 163 20.82 13.76 -28.08
N GLY A 164 21.61 12.86 -27.52
CA GLY A 164 21.22 11.48 -27.29
C GLY A 164 20.39 11.37 -26.03
N PHE A 165 21.07 11.19 -24.90
CA PHE A 165 20.45 11.13 -23.60
C PHE A 165 21.15 12.09 -22.65
N VAL A 166 20.36 12.82 -21.87
CA VAL A 166 20.87 13.55 -20.71
C VAL A 166 21.24 12.56 -19.62
N GLY A 167 22.28 12.88 -18.85
CA GLY A 167 22.88 11.96 -17.89
C GLY A 167 23.76 12.68 -16.88
N ARG A 168 24.37 11.90 -16.00
CA ARG A 168 25.33 12.41 -15.01
C ARG A 168 26.56 11.52 -14.92
N ALA A 169 27.68 12.15 -14.63
CA ALA A 169 28.88 11.49 -14.12
C ALA A 169 29.28 12.19 -12.81
N ALA A 170 29.18 11.47 -11.69
CA ALA A 170 29.22 12.06 -10.35
C ALA A 170 28.28 13.28 -10.23
N SER A 171 28.79 14.44 -9.81
CA SER A 171 28.05 15.70 -9.71
C SER A 171 27.92 16.48 -11.02
N THR A 172 28.49 15.99 -12.12
CA THR A 172 28.51 16.73 -13.41
C THR A 172 27.30 16.36 -14.26
N ASN A 173 26.44 17.33 -14.56
CA ASN A 173 25.40 17.23 -15.58
C ASN A 173 26.05 17.13 -16.97
N GLN A 174 25.63 16.16 -17.78
CA GLN A 174 26.16 15.92 -19.12
C GLN A 174 25.05 15.44 -20.06
N PHE A 175 25.29 15.47 -21.37
CA PHE A 175 24.57 14.63 -22.31
C PHE A 175 25.53 13.83 -23.20
N VAL A 176 25.07 12.67 -23.65
CA VAL A 176 25.78 11.85 -24.64
C VAL A 176 25.27 12.15 -26.05
N THR A 177 26.17 12.09 -27.02
CA THR A 177 25.92 12.28 -28.46
C THR A 177 26.88 11.39 -29.25
N ALA A 178 26.85 11.41 -30.59
CA ALA A 178 27.74 10.59 -31.40
C ALA A 178 29.19 11.12 -31.33
N GLY A 179 30.15 10.20 -31.44
CA GLY A 179 31.57 10.51 -31.29
C GLY A 179 32.13 11.29 -32.48
N HIS A 180 31.58 11.09 -33.67
CA HIS A 180 31.97 11.85 -34.86
C HIS A 180 31.46 13.31 -34.86
N CYS A 181 30.53 13.67 -33.98
CA CYS A 181 30.05 15.05 -33.84
C CYS A 181 31.11 16.03 -33.37
N TYR A 182 32.20 15.57 -32.74
CA TYR A 182 33.34 16.41 -32.34
C TYR A 182 34.65 15.70 -32.74
N PRO A 183 35.19 15.97 -33.93
CA PRO A 183 36.41 15.33 -34.41
C PRO A 183 37.63 15.61 -33.49
N PRO A 184 38.56 14.65 -33.34
CA PRO A 184 39.78 14.87 -32.58
C PRO A 184 40.60 16.05 -33.14
N GLY A 185 41.03 16.97 -32.27
CA GLY A 185 41.76 18.17 -32.64
C GLY A 185 40.89 19.40 -32.94
N THR A 186 39.56 19.27 -32.97
CA THR A 186 38.65 20.42 -33.03
C THR A 186 38.85 21.33 -31.81
N THR A 187 38.88 22.63 -32.06
CA THR A 187 38.85 23.70 -31.04
C THR A 187 37.65 24.60 -31.36
N ILE A 188 36.81 24.89 -30.36
CA ILE A 188 35.58 25.68 -30.57
C ILE A 188 35.71 27.13 -30.13
N SER A 189 34.94 27.99 -30.80
CA SER A 189 34.75 29.39 -30.45
C SER A 189 33.54 29.51 -29.51
N GLY A 190 33.80 29.66 -28.21
CA GLY A 190 32.75 29.81 -27.19
C GLY A 190 32.29 28.49 -26.56
N GLN A 191 30.98 28.29 -26.45
CA GLN A 191 30.35 27.08 -25.93
C GLN A 191 29.61 26.32 -27.04
N ALA A 192 29.28 25.06 -26.78
CA ALA A 192 28.22 24.39 -27.50
C ALA A 192 26.86 24.98 -27.09
N PHE A 193 25.90 24.98 -28.02
CA PHE A 193 24.56 25.57 -27.85
C PHE A 193 23.47 24.62 -28.33
N VAL A 194 22.24 24.78 -27.84
CA VAL A 194 21.06 24.12 -28.45
C VAL A 194 20.69 24.79 -29.77
N LEU A 195 20.06 24.05 -30.67
CA LEU A 195 19.56 24.59 -31.95
C LEU A 195 18.10 25.06 -31.79
N ASN A 196 17.86 26.30 -32.21
CA ASN A 196 16.52 26.84 -32.37
C ASN A 196 15.98 26.46 -33.75
N GLN A 197 14.87 25.71 -33.80
CA GLN A 197 14.21 25.32 -35.05
C GLN A 197 12.69 25.15 -34.87
N SER A 198 11.92 25.56 -35.88
CA SER A 198 10.44 25.50 -35.86
C SER A 198 9.88 24.08 -35.96
N ASN A 199 10.65 23.17 -36.55
CA ASN A 199 10.32 21.77 -36.78
C ASN A 199 11.60 21.00 -37.14
N ALA A 200 11.52 19.67 -37.16
CA ALA A 200 12.60 18.83 -37.65
C ALA A 200 12.98 19.22 -39.11
N GLY A 201 14.28 19.28 -39.40
CA GLY A 201 14.83 19.56 -40.73
C GLY A 201 14.69 21.01 -41.22
N ALA A 202 14.12 21.91 -40.42
CA ALA A 202 14.06 23.34 -40.72
C ALA A 202 15.45 24.01 -40.69
N ASN A 203 15.52 25.27 -41.15
CA ASN A 203 16.71 26.08 -40.93
C ASN A 203 16.92 26.31 -39.43
N VAL A 204 18.11 25.95 -38.94
CA VAL A 204 18.51 26.10 -37.54
C VAL A 204 19.15 27.46 -37.28
N SER A 205 18.98 28.00 -36.07
CA SER A 205 19.76 29.12 -35.57
C SER A 205 20.37 28.80 -34.20
N GLN A 206 21.42 29.52 -33.81
CA GLN A 206 22.03 29.38 -32.49
C GLN A 206 21.00 29.73 -31.41
N GLY A 207 20.78 28.80 -30.49
CA GLY A 207 20.02 28.99 -29.26
C GLY A 207 20.92 29.30 -28.07
N ALA A 208 20.43 29.01 -26.87
CA ALA A 208 21.19 29.22 -25.65
C ALA A 208 22.39 28.27 -25.55
N ASP A 209 23.49 28.78 -24.99
CA ASP A 209 24.67 27.98 -24.67
C ASP A 209 24.30 26.86 -23.68
N VAL A 210 24.67 25.63 -24.00
CA VAL A 210 24.37 24.43 -23.22
C VAL A 210 25.58 23.94 -22.42
N GLY A 211 26.80 24.13 -22.92
CA GLY A 211 28.04 23.83 -22.20
C GLY A 211 29.19 23.40 -23.11
N SER A 212 30.07 22.51 -22.66
CA SER A 212 31.38 22.26 -23.31
C SER A 212 31.61 20.79 -23.69
N PRO A 213 32.05 20.49 -24.94
CA PRO A 213 32.47 19.14 -25.33
C PRO A 213 33.64 18.62 -24.47
N VAL A 214 33.49 17.43 -23.89
CA VAL A 214 34.56 16.74 -23.15
C VAL A 214 35.46 16.04 -24.17
N ALA A 215 36.46 16.75 -24.70
CA ALA A 215 37.24 16.29 -25.86
C ALA A 215 37.79 14.86 -25.78
N SER A 216 38.20 14.37 -24.60
CA SER A 216 38.70 13.00 -24.39
C SER A 216 37.63 11.90 -24.41
N SER A 217 36.35 12.26 -24.33
CA SER A 217 35.22 11.34 -24.36
C SER A 217 34.79 10.96 -25.78
N PHE A 218 35.07 11.81 -26.79
CA PHE A 218 34.63 11.61 -28.17
C PHE A 218 35.48 10.54 -28.87
N ARG A 219 34.81 9.46 -29.29
CA ARG A 219 35.44 8.31 -29.94
C ARG A 219 34.64 7.90 -31.16
N PHE A 220 35.29 7.91 -32.33
CA PHE A 220 34.71 7.45 -33.59
C PHE A 220 35.65 6.48 -34.32
N GLY A 221 35.18 5.25 -34.52
CA GLY A 221 35.93 4.09 -35.01
C GLY A 221 36.40 3.17 -33.89
N GLY A 222 37.02 2.04 -34.27
CA GLY A 222 37.46 1.02 -33.31
C GLY A 222 36.29 0.39 -32.53
N GLY A 223 35.14 0.27 -33.19
CA GLY A 223 33.87 -0.16 -32.59
C GLY A 223 33.06 0.97 -31.94
N SER A 224 33.59 2.19 -31.79
CA SER A 224 32.96 3.28 -31.02
C SER A 224 32.31 4.35 -31.89
N ASP A 225 31.19 4.91 -31.44
CA ASP A 225 30.67 6.21 -31.89
C ASP A 225 29.90 6.94 -30.78
N SER A 226 30.62 7.53 -29.82
CA SER A 226 30.03 8.27 -28.70
C SER A 226 30.93 9.39 -28.18
N GLY A 227 30.35 10.45 -27.63
CA GLY A 227 31.02 11.48 -26.83
C GLY A 227 30.08 12.17 -25.85
N LEU A 228 30.66 12.94 -24.92
CA LEU A 228 29.96 13.65 -23.84
C LEU A 228 30.16 15.17 -23.96
N VAL A 229 29.10 15.91 -23.70
CA VAL A 229 29.11 17.38 -23.54
C VAL A 229 28.69 17.69 -22.11
N THR A 230 29.44 18.53 -21.39
CA THR A 230 29.01 19.04 -20.09
C THR A 230 27.84 19.99 -20.25
N VAL A 231 26.95 20.02 -19.27
CA VAL A 231 25.81 20.94 -19.23
C VAL A 231 26.03 21.95 -18.12
N GLN A 232 26.01 23.24 -18.46
CA GLN A 232 26.26 24.33 -17.53
C GLN A 232 25.07 24.60 -16.58
N SER A 233 25.30 25.38 -15.52
CA SER A 233 24.21 25.91 -14.69
C SER A 233 23.26 26.77 -15.52
N GLY A 234 21.98 26.79 -15.16
CA GLY A 234 20.91 27.37 -15.99
C GLY A 234 20.05 26.33 -16.73
N TRP A 235 20.42 25.05 -16.68
CA TRP A 235 19.69 23.97 -17.35
C TRP A 235 19.13 22.90 -16.41
N THR A 236 17.90 22.47 -16.67
CA THR A 236 17.28 21.28 -16.07
C THR A 236 17.38 20.10 -17.03
N LEU A 237 18.07 19.03 -16.64
CA LEU A 237 18.07 17.79 -17.41
C LEU A 237 16.73 17.06 -17.25
N LYS A 238 16.02 16.81 -18.35
CA LYS A 238 14.78 16.01 -18.34
C LYS A 238 15.05 14.59 -18.81
N PRO A 239 14.72 13.55 -18.03
CA PRO A 239 14.90 12.14 -18.42
C PRO A 239 13.85 11.69 -19.43
N GLN A 240 13.75 12.41 -20.55
CA GLN A 240 12.72 12.29 -21.57
C GLN A 240 13.31 12.59 -22.96
N VAL A 241 12.65 12.09 -24.00
CA VAL A 241 13.04 12.28 -25.40
C VAL A 241 11.94 13.06 -26.14
N VAL A 242 12.31 14.11 -26.87
CA VAL A 242 11.35 14.91 -27.67
C VAL A 242 10.79 14.10 -28.83
N THR A 243 9.51 14.31 -29.13
CA THR A 243 8.76 13.56 -30.16
C THR A 243 8.41 14.41 -31.39
N TRP A 244 8.82 15.69 -31.44
CA TRP A 244 8.72 16.57 -32.61
C TRP A 244 7.30 16.68 -33.22
N GLY A 245 6.24 16.56 -32.43
CA GLY A 245 4.86 16.51 -32.95
C GLY A 245 4.57 15.30 -33.84
N GLY A 246 5.29 14.19 -33.66
CA GLY A 246 5.31 13.07 -34.62
C GLY A 246 6.04 13.42 -35.92
N ALA A 247 7.19 14.10 -35.80
CA ALA A 247 7.99 14.69 -36.88
C ALA A 247 7.28 15.78 -37.72
N LYS A 248 6.25 16.44 -37.19
CA LYS A 248 5.44 17.46 -37.88
C LYS A 248 5.44 18.85 -37.23
N GLY A 249 6.16 19.04 -36.12
CA GLY A 249 6.24 20.31 -35.41
C GLY A 249 7.56 20.49 -34.68
N ALA A 250 7.64 21.55 -33.86
CA ALA A 250 8.79 21.83 -32.99
C ALA A 250 9.05 20.68 -31.99
N ALA A 251 10.25 20.66 -31.39
CA ALA A 251 10.67 19.62 -30.44
C ALA A 251 9.63 19.33 -29.35
N LEU A 252 9.06 20.39 -28.76
CA LEU A 252 8.07 20.34 -27.68
C LEU A 252 6.62 20.56 -28.16
N ALA A 253 6.34 20.40 -29.47
CA ALA A 253 4.97 20.47 -30.00
C ALA A 253 4.06 19.31 -29.54
N SER A 254 4.64 18.29 -28.92
CA SER A 254 3.98 17.16 -28.28
C SER A 254 4.72 16.79 -27.00
N ALA A 255 4.03 16.11 -26.07
CA ALA A 255 4.64 15.63 -24.83
C ALA A 255 5.89 14.76 -25.12
N PRO A 256 7.04 15.05 -24.49
CA PRO A 256 8.22 14.20 -24.55
C PRO A 256 7.94 12.80 -23.96
N LEU A 257 8.61 11.80 -24.52
CA LEU A 257 8.54 10.42 -24.04
C LEU A 257 9.46 10.25 -22.83
N SER A 258 8.89 9.95 -21.66
CA SER A 258 9.69 9.63 -20.46
C SER A 258 10.47 8.33 -20.61
N LEU A 259 11.76 8.38 -20.30
CA LEU A 259 12.63 7.21 -20.20
C LEU A 259 12.43 6.55 -18.84
N THR A 260 12.48 5.22 -18.77
CA THR A 260 12.33 4.45 -17.52
C THR A 260 13.44 3.43 -17.28
N ASP A 261 14.26 3.14 -18.30
CA ASP A 261 15.36 2.16 -18.20
C ASP A 261 16.39 2.38 -19.33
N SER A 262 17.54 1.71 -19.25
CA SER A 262 18.57 1.67 -20.29
C SER A 262 19.09 0.24 -20.44
N ARG A 263 18.99 -0.34 -21.65
CA ARG A 263 19.24 -1.77 -21.90
C ARG A 263 19.88 -1.99 -23.29
N ALA A 264 20.26 -3.23 -23.55
CA ALA A 264 20.62 -3.67 -24.89
C ALA A 264 19.38 -3.75 -25.80
N ALA A 265 19.55 -3.42 -27.07
CA ALA A 265 18.55 -3.67 -28.10
C ALA A 265 18.35 -5.18 -28.35
N VAL A 266 17.20 -5.55 -28.94
CA VAL A 266 16.89 -6.93 -29.31
C VAL A 266 16.37 -6.95 -30.76
N THR A 267 16.91 -7.85 -31.59
CA THR A 267 16.46 -8.04 -32.97
C THR A 267 14.97 -8.38 -33.03
N GLY A 268 14.23 -7.76 -33.96
CA GLY A 268 12.78 -7.88 -34.11
C GLY A 268 11.95 -6.99 -33.19
N ALA A 269 12.55 -6.33 -32.20
CA ALA A 269 11.85 -5.31 -31.41
C ALA A 269 11.72 -3.99 -32.19
N SER A 270 10.76 -3.15 -31.79
CA SER A 270 10.62 -1.82 -32.36
C SER A 270 11.71 -0.86 -31.84
N LEU A 271 12.16 0.03 -32.72
CA LEU A 271 13.05 1.13 -32.38
C LEU A 271 12.42 2.43 -32.89
N CYS A 272 12.33 3.43 -32.02
CA CYS A 272 11.99 4.79 -32.39
C CYS A 272 13.19 5.69 -32.12
N LYS A 273 13.51 6.57 -33.07
CA LYS A 273 14.61 7.54 -32.96
C LYS A 273 14.09 8.97 -32.96
N SER A 274 14.80 9.86 -32.27
CA SER A 274 14.60 11.31 -32.30
C SER A 274 15.89 12.03 -32.64
N GLY A 275 15.84 12.93 -33.62
CA GLY A 275 16.94 13.82 -33.99
C GLY A 275 16.43 15.09 -34.65
N GLU A 276 17.30 16.08 -34.79
CA GLU A 276 16.96 17.42 -35.30
C GLU A 276 16.52 17.39 -36.77
N ARG A 277 17.06 16.45 -37.57
CA ARG A 277 16.94 16.49 -39.03
C ARG A 277 15.65 15.84 -39.52
N THR A 278 15.37 14.62 -39.06
CA THR A 278 14.16 13.87 -39.49
C THR A 278 13.16 13.66 -38.34
N GLY A 279 13.43 14.18 -37.15
CA GLY A 279 12.48 14.17 -36.04
C GLY A 279 12.23 12.77 -35.49
N TRP A 280 10.98 12.50 -35.11
CA TRP A 280 10.56 11.20 -34.58
C TRP A 280 10.27 10.20 -35.70
N SER A 281 10.96 9.06 -35.73
CA SER A 281 10.70 7.98 -36.71
C SER A 281 10.85 6.61 -36.05
N CYS A 282 9.97 5.67 -36.38
CA CYS A 282 9.95 4.32 -35.80
C CYS A 282 10.05 3.24 -36.88
N GLY A 283 10.57 2.08 -36.49
CA GLY A 283 10.85 0.94 -37.34
C GLY A 283 11.21 -0.30 -36.53
N THR A 284 11.82 -1.30 -37.17
CA THR A 284 12.19 -2.61 -36.61
C THR A 284 13.70 -2.76 -36.53
N ILE A 285 14.19 -3.32 -35.42
CA ILE A 285 15.61 -3.69 -35.28
C ILE A 285 15.89 -4.93 -36.13
N LEU A 286 16.71 -4.77 -37.17
CA LEU A 286 17.12 -5.82 -38.10
C LEU A 286 18.33 -6.61 -37.59
N ALA A 287 19.24 -5.94 -36.88
CA ALA A 287 20.41 -6.58 -36.25
C ALA A 287 20.88 -5.80 -35.01
N VAL A 288 21.60 -6.48 -34.12
CA VAL A 288 22.26 -5.89 -32.95
C VAL A 288 23.71 -6.34 -32.90
N ASP A 289 24.57 -5.53 -32.28
CA ASP A 289 26.01 -5.81 -32.13
C ASP A 289 26.73 -6.09 -33.48
N TYR A 290 26.30 -5.42 -34.55
CA TYR A 290 26.81 -5.57 -35.91
C TYR A 290 27.96 -4.60 -36.21
N ASP A 291 29.08 -5.09 -36.75
CA ASP A 291 30.24 -4.25 -37.08
C ASP A 291 30.05 -3.56 -38.44
N LEU A 292 29.55 -2.32 -38.42
CA LEU A 292 29.33 -1.52 -39.63
C LEU A 292 30.54 -0.65 -39.96
N SER A 293 30.93 -0.55 -41.23
CA SER A 293 31.94 0.41 -41.69
C SER A 293 31.27 1.74 -42.05
N VAL A 294 31.50 2.77 -41.25
CA VAL A 294 31.00 4.14 -41.44
C VAL A 294 32.19 5.05 -41.74
N GLY A 295 32.22 5.70 -42.91
CA GLY A 295 33.33 6.58 -43.30
C GLY A 295 34.71 5.90 -43.30
N GLY A 296 34.76 4.59 -43.56
CA GLY A 296 35.98 3.78 -43.50
C GLY A 296 36.41 3.35 -42.08
N LYS A 297 35.59 3.60 -41.05
CA LYS A 297 35.83 3.18 -39.67
C LYS A 297 34.77 2.19 -39.20
N VAL A 298 35.20 1.13 -38.49
CA VAL A 298 34.28 0.15 -37.91
C VAL A 298 33.61 0.69 -36.63
N VAL A 299 32.29 0.57 -36.53
CA VAL A 299 31.44 0.96 -35.40
C VAL A 299 30.49 -0.19 -35.04
N ASN A 300 30.40 -0.51 -33.75
CA ASN A 300 29.43 -1.49 -33.25
C ASN A 300 28.02 -0.90 -33.33
N SER A 301 27.11 -1.57 -34.02
CA SER A 301 25.83 -0.99 -34.45
C SER A 301 24.63 -1.88 -34.16
N ILE A 302 23.55 -1.25 -33.73
CA ILE A 302 22.18 -1.72 -33.95
C ILE A 302 21.80 -1.26 -35.36
N ILE A 303 21.22 -2.14 -36.17
CA ILE A 303 20.71 -1.81 -37.52
C ILE A 303 19.19 -1.84 -37.46
N ALA A 304 18.52 -0.81 -37.97
CA ALA A 304 17.06 -0.74 -38.04
C ALA A 304 16.58 -0.06 -39.34
N ASP A 305 15.35 -0.35 -39.77
CA ASP A 305 14.73 0.25 -40.98
C ASP A 305 14.16 1.68 -40.74
N THR A 306 14.53 2.31 -39.61
CA THR A 306 14.16 3.67 -39.24
C THR A 306 14.81 4.74 -40.11
N CYS A 307 14.02 5.73 -40.55
CA CYS A 307 14.50 6.96 -41.20
C CYS A 307 15.46 7.76 -40.29
N ALA A 308 16.64 8.15 -40.80
CA ALA A 308 17.58 9.09 -40.17
C ALA A 308 18.54 9.72 -41.22
N ASP A 309 18.88 11.00 -41.06
CA ASP A 309 19.68 11.76 -42.05
C ASP A 309 20.78 12.59 -41.37
N HIS A 310 21.67 13.20 -42.17
CA HIS A 310 22.74 14.09 -41.70
C HIS A 310 22.19 15.21 -40.80
N GLY A 311 22.59 15.18 -39.52
CA GLY A 311 22.09 16.06 -38.44
C GLY A 311 21.41 15.28 -37.30
N ASP A 312 20.79 14.13 -37.61
CA ASP A 312 20.25 13.22 -36.58
C ASP A 312 21.34 12.52 -35.75
N SER A 313 22.60 12.59 -36.19
CA SER A 313 23.79 12.05 -35.52
C SER A 313 23.81 12.36 -34.02
N GLY A 314 23.95 11.31 -33.21
CA GLY A 314 23.92 11.37 -31.75
C GLY A 314 22.52 11.31 -31.14
N GLY A 315 21.46 11.44 -31.92
CA GLY A 315 20.07 11.49 -31.47
C GLY A 315 19.61 10.22 -30.74
N ALA A 316 18.66 10.38 -29.81
CA ALA A 316 18.14 9.31 -28.98
C ALA A 316 17.48 8.18 -29.80
N ALA A 317 17.81 6.92 -29.51
CA ALA A 317 17.06 5.76 -29.98
C ALA A 317 16.54 4.91 -28.82
N VAL A 318 15.24 4.63 -28.82
CA VAL A 318 14.49 3.97 -27.74
C VAL A 318 13.68 2.77 -28.26
N SER A 319 13.43 1.81 -27.37
CA SER A 319 12.44 0.74 -27.56
C SER A 319 11.42 0.83 -26.43
N GLY A 320 10.18 1.21 -26.75
CA GLY A 320 9.22 1.65 -25.72
C GLY A 320 9.78 2.86 -24.96
N THR A 321 9.79 2.80 -23.62
CA THR A 321 10.38 3.81 -22.73
C THR A 321 11.84 3.52 -22.34
N THR A 322 12.52 2.59 -23.02
CA THR A 322 13.88 2.16 -22.69
C THR A 322 14.89 2.74 -23.68
N ALA A 323 15.95 3.39 -23.19
CA ALA A 323 17.07 3.83 -24.00
C ALA A 323 17.86 2.61 -24.53
N VAL A 324 18.10 2.55 -25.85
CA VAL A 324 18.80 1.42 -26.50
C VAL A 324 19.99 1.83 -27.36
N GLY A 325 20.02 3.04 -27.93
CA GLY A 325 21.18 3.51 -28.70
C GLY A 325 21.15 5.00 -29.07
N LEU A 326 22.17 5.41 -29.83
CA LEU A 326 22.37 6.76 -30.38
C LEU A 326 22.47 6.68 -31.90
N THR A 327 21.81 7.55 -32.67
CA THR A 327 21.95 7.58 -34.14
C THR A 327 23.43 7.74 -34.53
N SER A 328 23.96 6.85 -35.36
CA SER A 328 25.36 6.86 -35.79
C SER A 328 25.51 7.16 -37.27
N ALA A 329 24.76 6.47 -38.14
CA ALA A 329 24.75 6.72 -39.58
C ALA A 329 23.40 6.34 -40.22
N GLY A 330 23.16 6.88 -41.41
CA GLY A 330 22.08 6.50 -42.32
C GLY A 330 22.51 6.88 -43.75
N PRO A 331 21.86 6.34 -44.79
CA PRO A 331 22.07 6.79 -46.15
C PRO A 331 21.44 8.18 -46.35
N ASP A 332 22.09 9.00 -47.17
CA ASP A 332 21.58 10.31 -47.60
C ASP A 332 20.16 10.16 -48.17
N THR A 333 19.20 10.84 -47.56
CA THR A 333 17.78 10.68 -47.91
C THR A 333 17.42 11.23 -49.30
N SER A 334 18.29 12.07 -49.88
CA SER A 334 18.17 12.53 -51.27
C SER A 334 18.59 11.48 -52.30
N VAL A 335 19.38 10.48 -51.87
CA VAL A 335 19.84 9.35 -52.71
C VAL A 335 18.99 8.11 -52.47
N THR A 336 18.71 7.78 -51.21
CA THR A 336 17.92 6.62 -50.79
C THR A 336 16.77 7.11 -49.91
N PRO A 337 15.54 7.29 -50.44
CA PRO A 337 14.42 7.80 -49.66
C PRO A 337 14.04 6.87 -48.50
N CYS A 338 13.65 7.47 -47.37
CA CYS A 338 13.12 6.74 -46.22
C CYS A 338 11.91 5.87 -46.61
N GLY A 339 11.89 4.62 -46.15
CA GLY A 339 10.84 3.66 -46.48
C GLY A 339 11.05 2.89 -47.81
N SER A 340 12.18 3.08 -48.50
CA SER A 340 12.63 2.14 -49.53
C SER A 340 13.15 0.84 -48.91
N SER A 341 13.08 -0.28 -49.64
CA SER A 341 13.43 -1.64 -49.14
C SER A 341 14.88 -1.77 -48.69
N ASP A 342 15.75 -0.93 -49.23
CA ASP A 342 17.20 -1.00 -49.06
C ASP A 342 17.68 0.04 -48.01
N TYR A 343 16.73 0.77 -47.40
CA TYR A 343 16.99 1.79 -46.39
C TYR A 343 17.22 1.18 -45.01
N PHE A 344 18.35 1.49 -44.39
CA PHE A 344 18.63 1.17 -42.99
C PHE A 344 19.42 2.29 -42.33
N SER A 345 19.23 2.46 -41.03
CA SER A 345 20.05 3.34 -40.18
C SER A 345 20.79 2.52 -39.12
N SER A 346 21.95 3.03 -38.70
CA SER A 346 22.75 2.45 -37.62
C SER A 346 22.70 3.29 -36.35
N TYR A 347 22.70 2.60 -35.21
CA TYR A 347 22.70 3.21 -33.88
C TYR A 347 23.80 2.61 -33.02
N PHE A 348 24.63 3.45 -32.41
CA PHE A 348 25.63 3.00 -31.43
C PHE A 348 24.91 2.58 -30.14
N PRO A 349 25.05 1.34 -29.64
CA PRO A 349 24.22 0.83 -28.55
C PRO A 349 24.55 1.49 -27.20
N MET A 350 23.53 1.65 -26.36
CA MET A 350 23.72 2.02 -24.94
C MET A 350 24.45 0.91 -24.19
N VAL A 351 23.96 -0.32 -24.33
CA VAL A 351 24.52 -1.55 -23.77
C VAL A 351 24.67 -2.59 -24.89
N SER A 352 25.84 -3.22 -24.99
CA SER A 352 26.07 -4.34 -25.91
C SER A 352 25.65 -5.67 -25.25
N SER A 353 24.91 -6.50 -25.99
CA SER A 353 24.59 -7.87 -25.56
C SER A 353 25.79 -8.81 -25.73
N ALA A 354 26.59 -8.58 -26.77
CA ALA A 354 27.81 -9.33 -27.09
C ALA A 354 29.06 -8.86 -26.32
N LYS A 355 28.93 -7.91 -25.36
CA LYS A 355 30.05 -7.25 -24.64
C LYS A 355 31.04 -6.52 -25.56
N LYS A 356 30.59 -6.07 -26.72
CA LYS A 356 31.29 -5.11 -27.58
C LYS A 356 31.23 -3.69 -26.99
N THR A 357 31.88 -2.75 -27.65
CA THR A 357 31.80 -1.32 -27.36
C THR A 357 30.36 -0.81 -27.41
N SER A 358 29.97 -0.07 -26.37
CA SER A 358 28.69 0.61 -26.21
C SER A 358 28.90 1.94 -25.48
N VAL A 359 27.86 2.77 -25.32
CA VAL A 359 27.97 4.02 -24.54
C VAL A 359 28.48 3.74 -23.12
N ASN A 360 27.87 2.78 -22.43
CA ASN A 360 28.26 2.42 -21.06
C ASN A 360 29.72 1.93 -20.94
N SER A 361 30.28 1.26 -21.95
CA SER A 361 31.71 0.86 -21.93
C SER A 361 32.65 2.00 -22.32
N ASN A 362 32.19 2.95 -23.14
CA ASN A 362 32.98 4.07 -23.62
C ASN A 362 33.07 5.20 -22.60
N GLN A 363 32.00 5.41 -21.84
CA GLN A 363 31.83 6.50 -20.87
C GLN A 363 31.70 5.92 -19.45
N PRO A 364 32.75 5.30 -18.89
CA PRO A 364 32.69 4.69 -17.57
C PRO A 364 32.40 5.76 -16.49
N GLY A 365 31.42 5.47 -15.64
CA GLY A 365 30.97 6.40 -14.59
C GLY A 365 29.93 7.44 -15.05
N TRP A 366 29.60 7.50 -16.35
CA TRP A 366 28.43 8.22 -16.84
C TRP A 366 27.21 7.29 -16.91
N GLU A 367 26.04 7.82 -16.55
CA GLU A 367 24.76 7.12 -16.54
C GLU A 367 23.66 8.03 -17.12
N PRO A 368 22.77 7.51 -18.00
CA PRO A 368 21.61 8.27 -18.49
C PRO A 368 20.61 8.48 -17.35
N LEU A 369 20.00 9.66 -17.27
CA LEU A 369 18.91 9.90 -16.32
C LEU A 369 17.62 9.24 -16.82
N VAL A 370 16.91 8.56 -15.92
CA VAL A 370 15.58 7.97 -16.19
C VAL A 370 14.54 8.51 -15.20
N THR A 371 13.28 8.47 -15.60
CA THR A 371 12.12 8.75 -14.75
C THR A 371 11.89 7.56 -13.83
N VAL A 372 12.01 7.78 -12.51
CA VAL A 372 11.74 6.77 -11.49
C VAL A 372 10.37 7.06 -10.86
N ALA A 373 9.51 6.05 -10.78
CA ALA A 373 8.23 6.19 -10.11
C ALA A 373 8.40 6.44 -8.61
N THR A 374 7.51 7.22 -8.00
CA THR A 374 7.47 7.39 -6.55
C THR A 374 7.03 6.07 -5.88
N PRO A 375 7.73 5.59 -4.83
CA PRO A 375 7.30 4.40 -4.11
C PRO A 375 6.05 4.67 -3.28
N VAL A 376 5.21 3.66 -3.09
CA VAL A 376 4.03 3.74 -2.21
C VAL A 376 4.26 2.83 -1.01
N VAL A 377 4.20 3.36 0.21
CA VAL A 377 4.19 2.55 1.42
C VAL A 377 2.76 2.05 1.65
N THR A 378 2.59 0.74 1.78
CA THR A 378 1.27 0.09 1.87
C THR A 378 0.99 -0.51 3.24
N ASN A 379 2.03 -0.84 4.03
CA ASN A 379 1.86 -1.32 5.41
C ASN A 379 3.11 -1.08 6.27
N PRO A 380 2.98 -0.60 7.52
CA PRO A 380 1.82 0.11 8.05
C PRO A 380 1.39 1.28 7.15
N SER A 381 0.10 1.60 7.14
CA SER A 381 -0.38 2.87 6.60
C SER A 381 0.16 4.02 7.45
N ASN A 382 0.11 5.26 6.96
CA ASN A 382 0.62 6.41 7.72
C ASN A 382 0.03 6.50 9.14
N GLY A 383 0.90 6.67 10.15
CA GLY A 383 0.54 6.72 11.56
C GLY A 383 0.13 5.38 12.22
N GLN A 384 0.15 4.25 11.49
CA GLN A 384 -0.31 2.96 12.02
C GLN A 384 0.80 2.17 12.76
N ASN A 385 0.37 1.23 13.59
CA ASN A 385 1.26 0.37 14.35
C ASN A 385 1.95 -0.70 13.48
N VAL A 386 3.16 -1.07 13.88
CA VAL A 386 3.87 -2.28 13.45
C VAL A 386 4.47 -2.96 14.67
N SER A 387 4.25 -4.27 14.83
CA SER A 387 4.87 -5.02 15.92
C SER A 387 6.38 -5.09 15.75
N GLN A 388 7.12 -5.10 16.87
CA GLN A 388 8.56 -5.34 16.90
C GLN A 388 8.88 -6.66 16.21
N GLY A 389 9.87 -6.65 15.31
CA GLY A 389 10.17 -7.77 14.40
C GLY A 389 9.39 -7.75 13.08
N GLY A 390 8.39 -6.87 12.94
CA GLY A 390 7.62 -6.66 11.71
C GLY A 390 8.40 -5.95 10.60
N SER A 391 7.69 -5.43 9.60
CA SER A 391 8.29 -4.76 8.44
C SER A 391 7.43 -3.64 7.87
N LEU A 392 8.09 -2.55 7.47
CA LEU A 392 7.57 -1.64 6.45
C LEU A 392 7.49 -2.36 5.11
N ARG A 393 6.42 -2.13 4.36
CA ARG A 393 6.15 -2.77 3.06
C ARG A 393 5.55 -1.75 2.10
N GLY A 394 5.79 -1.95 0.81
CA GLY A 394 5.24 -1.08 -0.21
C GLY A 394 5.37 -1.64 -1.62
N THR A 395 5.02 -0.78 -2.59
CA THR A 395 5.12 -1.05 -4.01
C THR A 395 5.90 0.04 -4.75
N LEU A 396 6.34 -0.29 -5.96
CA LEU A 396 6.94 0.63 -6.92
C LEU A 396 6.42 0.28 -8.33
N ALA A 397 5.72 1.21 -8.96
CA ALA A 397 5.20 1.01 -10.31
C ALA A 397 6.34 0.94 -11.35
N LYS A 398 6.21 0.02 -12.32
CA LYS A 398 7.20 -0.21 -13.39
C LYS A 398 8.63 -0.52 -12.90
N ALA A 399 8.75 -1.08 -11.69
CA ALA A 399 10.04 -1.49 -11.14
C ALA A 399 10.75 -2.56 -12.00
N ASN A 400 12.07 -2.53 -11.97
CA ASN A 400 12.94 -3.55 -12.54
C ASN A 400 14.11 -3.87 -11.59
N ALA A 401 14.93 -4.86 -11.93
CA ALA A 401 16.03 -5.33 -11.07
C ALA A 401 17.13 -4.28 -10.78
N THR A 402 17.14 -3.15 -11.49
CA THR A 402 18.03 -2.00 -11.23
C THR A 402 17.46 -1.06 -10.16
N ASN A 403 16.17 -1.14 -9.82
CA ASN A 403 15.53 -0.28 -8.83
C ASN A 403 15.81 -0.71 -7.39
N ARG A 404 15.98 0.28 -6.51
CA ARG A 404 16.06 0.11 -5.06
C ARG A 404 15.16 1.13 -4.37
N ILE A 405 14.72 0.85 -3.15
CA ILE A 405 14.12 1.88 -2.28
C ILE A 405 15.15 2.26 -1.22
N LYS A 406 15.50 3.54 -1.16
CA LYS A 406 16.22 4.14 -0.04
C LYS A 406 15.20 4.62 0.99
N ILE A 407 15.38 4.21 2.24
CA ILE A 407 14.49 4.52 3.36
C ILE A 407 15.35 5.03 4.51
N GLU A 408 14.98 6.17 5.07
CA GLU A 408 15.64 6.81 6.21
C GLU A 408 14.58 6.88 7.33
N ILE A 409 14.91 6.51 8.56
CA ILE A 409 13.95 6.37 9.67
C ILE A 409 14.48 7.11 10.90
N SER A 410 13.65 7.92 11.56
CA SER A 410 14.04 8.66 12.76
C SER A 410 14.43 7.71 13.90
N GLY A 411 15.55 7.95 14.56
CA GLY A 411 16.02 7.11 15.66
C GLY A 411 16.58 5.74 15.24
N ASP A 412 16.69 5.46 13.94
CA ASP A 412 17.44 4.29 13.46
C ASP A 412 18.96 4.54 13.56
N THR A 413 19.70 3.53 14.00
CA THR A 413 21.17 3.56 14.02
C THR A 413 21.77 3.41 12.63
N VAL A 414 20.98 2.98 11.65
CA VAL A 414 21.35 2.93 10.22
C VAL A 414 20.72 4.14 9.52
N PRO A 415 21.50 5.18 9.15
CA PRO A 415 20.94 6.45 8.66
C PRO A 415 20.23 6.33 7.30
N THR A 416 20.57 5.33 6.49
CA THR A 416 19.84 5.01 5.25
C THR A 416 19.86 3.51 5.00
N ARG A 417 18.68 2.89 4.94
CA ARG A 417 18.50 1.51 4.51
C ARG A 417 18.18 1.46 3.03
N THR A 418 18.70 0.45 2.34
CA THR A 418 18.43 0.24 0.91
C THR A 418 17.86 -1.16 0.71
N VAL A 419 16.66 -1.28 0.15
CA VAL A 419 15.99 -2.55 -0.11
C VAL A 419 15.77 -2.78 -1.61
N SER A 420 15.79 -4.05 -2.01
CA SER A 420 15.49 -4.47 -3.38
C SER A 420 13.99 -4.48 -3.63
N VAL A 421 13.59 -4.22 -4.88
CA VAL A 421 12.20 -4.37 -5.33
C VAL A 421 12.07 -5.69 -6.09
N GLY A 422 11.03 -6.45 -5.76
CA GLY A 422 10.66 -7.69 -6.46
C GLY A 422 10.16 -7.43 -7.88
N SER A 423 10.10 -8.49 -8.69
CA SER A 423 9.58 -8.43 -10.06
C SER A 423 8.08 -8.14 -10.14
N ASP A 424 7.35 -8.30 -9.03
CA ASP A 424 5.95 -7.89 -8.86
C ASP A 424 5.81 -6.42 -8.40
N GLY A 425 6.93 -5.69 -8.31
CA GLY A 425 6.98 -4.31 -7.84
C GLY A 425 6.92 -4.16 -6.33
N ARG A 426 6.86 -5.24 -5.53
CA ARG A 426 6.79 -5.15 -4.07
C ARG A 426 8.16 -5.01 -3.42
N TRP A 427 8.21 -4.34 -2.28
CA TRP A 427 9.41 -4.24 -1.45
C TRP A 427 9.04 -4.33 0.04
N GLN A 428 10.00 -4.73 0.87
CA GLN A 428 9.85 -4.79 2.32
C GLN A 428 11.16 -4.43 3.04
N LEU A 429 11.02 -3.83 4.21
CA LEU A 429 12.10 -3.48 5.11
C LEU A 429 11.76 -3.94 6.55
N PRO A 430 12.49 -4.92 7.11
CA PRO A 430 12.35 -5.29 8.52
C PRO A 430 12.72 -4.14 9.46
N VAL A 431 11.86 -3.90 10.46
CA VAL A 431 11.99 -2.80 11.45
C VAL A 431 12.34 -3.31 12.86
N GLY A 432 12.63 -4.61 13.02
CA GLY A 432 12.85 -5.23 14.34
C GLY A 432 14.06 -4.74 15.16
N SER A 433 14.93 -3.89 14.58
CA SER A 433 16.03 -3.23 15.29
C SER A 433 15.67 -1.86 15.86
N LEU A 434 14.47 -1.35 15.59
CA LEU A 434 14.01 -0.08 16.14
C LEU A 434 13.55 -0.26 17.59
N SER A 435 13.64 0.83 18.36
CA SER A 435 13.03 0.96 19.68
C SER A 435 11.50 0.87 19.58
N LEU A 436 10.83 0.71 20.72
CA LEU A 436 9.38 0.96 20.79
C LEU A 436 9.12 2.47 20.73
N GLY A 437 7.97 2.88 20.17
CA GLY A 437 7.56 4.28 20.05
C GLY A 437 7.31 4.72 18.62
N SER A 438 7.09 6.02 18.44
CA SER A 438 6.81 6.63 17.13
C SER A 438 8.08 6.85 16.32
N HIS A 439 8.03 6.52 15.04
CA HIS A 439 9.09 6.78 14.07
C HIS A 439 8.53 7.47 12.83
N SER A 440 9.20 8.51 12.33
CA SER A 440 8.99 9.04 10.99
C SER A 440 9.94 8.37 9.99
N TYR A 441 9.59 8.40 8.71
CA TYR A 441 10.44 7.93 7.63
C TYR A 441 10.39 8.84 6.40
N THR A 442 11.48 8.83 5.64
CA THR A 442 11.50 9.23 4.23
C THR A 442 11.73 7.99 3.37
N ALA A 443 11.10 7.91 2.20
CA ALA A 443 11.27 6.82 1.24
C ALA A 443 11.35 7.37 -0.18
N ARG A 444 12.38 6.97 -0.93
CA ARG A 444 12.52 7.29 -2.37
C ARG A 444 13.03 6.08 -3.14
N ALA A 445 12.53 5.90 -4.34
CA ALA A 445 13.04 4.89 -5.26
C ALA A 445 14.23 5.46 -6.03
N THR A 446 15.22 4.61 -6.31
CA THR A 446 16.31 4.93 -7.24
C THR A 446 16.27 4.00 -8.44
N TRP A 447 16.87 4.42 -9.54
CA TRP A 447 17.35 3.55 -10.61
C TRP A 447 18.86 3.78 -10.72
N ASN A 448 19.62 2.72 -10.49
CA ASN A 448 21.08 2.73 -10.44
C ASN A 448 21.64 3.84 -9.50
N THR A 449 22.42 4.79 -10.01
CA THR A 449 23.25 5.69 -9.17
C THR A 449 22.63 7.07 -8.98
N TYR A 450 22.12 7.70 -10.05
CA TYR A 450 21.80 9.14 -10.06
C TYR A 450 20.32 9.46 -10.29
N SER A 451 19.54 8.50 -10.78
CA SER A 451 18.11 8.69 -11.00
C SER A 451 17.33 8.35 -9.73
N GLU A 452 16.65 9.33 -9.13
CA GLU A 452 15.81 9.15 -7.94
C GLU A 452 14.38 9.66 -8.20
N SER A 453 13.40 9.09 -7.50
CA SER A 453 12.00 9.54 -7.52
C SER A 453 11.81 10.77 -6.63
N ALA A 454 10.59 11.32 -6.62
CA ALA A 454 10.17 12.16 -5.50
C ALA A 454 10.23 11.36 -4.19
N THR A 455 10.46 12.05 -3.08
CA THR A 455 10.44 11.48 -1.72
C THR A 455 9.00 11.40 -1.20
N VAL A 456 8.66 10.29 -0.57
CA VAL A 456 7.46 10.13 0.27
C VAL A 456 7.87 10.20 1.73
N THR A 457 7.06 10.86 2.55
CA THR A 457 7.21 10.90 4.00
C THR A 457 6.04 10.18 4.67
N GLY A 458 6.26 9.75 5.90
CA GLY A 458 5.19 9.23 6.76
C GLY A 458 5.70 8.87 8.15
N SER A 459 4.84 8.28 8.96
CA SER A 459 5.13 7.78 10.30
C SER A 459 4.51 6.42 10.56
N PHE A 460 5.00 5.75 11.60
CA PHE A 460 4.46 4.51 12.16
C PHE A 460 4.89 4.37 13.62
N THR A 461 4.18 3.56 14.39
CA THR A 461 4.53 3.27 15.79
C THR A 461 5.01 1.84 15.92
N VAL A 462 6.23 1.64 16.43
CA VAL A 462 6.73 0.32 16.79
C VAL A 462 6.16 -0.06 18.14
N VAL A 463 5.30 -1.08 18.16
CA VAL A 463 4.68 -1.63 19.37
C VAL A 463 5.34 -2.95 19.76
N ALA A 464 5.28 -3.33 21.02
CA ALA A 464 5.79 -4.63 21.46
C ALA A 464 5.14 -5.78 20.66
N ALA A 465 5.89 -6.83 20.37
CA ALA A 465 5.31 -8.06 19.83
C ALA A 465 4.41 -8.72 20.90
N PRO A 466 3.25 -9.27 20.54
CA PRO A 466 2.40 -9.98 21.49
C PRO A 466 3.08 -11.24 22.03
N ALA A 467 2.74 -11.61 23.27
CA ALA A 467 3.11 -12.90 23.81
C ALA A 467 2.37 -14.01 23.05
N VAL A 468 3.09 -15.04 22.61
CA VAL A 468 2.49 -16.19 21.91
C VAL A 468 2.36 -17.38 22.85
N ASP A 469 1.15 -17.93 22.97
CA ASP A 469 0.90 -19.20 23.66
C ASP A 469 0.19 -20.20 22.73
N ARG A 470 0.01 -21.43 23.20
CA ARG A 470 -0.54 -22.53 22.38
C ARG A 470 -1.48 -23.40 23.20
N ILE A 471 -2.62 -23.73 22.61
CA ILE A 471 -3.51 -24.80 23.07
C ILE A 471 -3.38 -25.97 22.10
N ALA A 472 -2.82 -27.07 22.58
CA ALA A 472 -2.52 -28.27 21.82
C ALA A 472 -2.85 -29.54 22.62
N GLY A 473 -2.96 -30.66 21.92
CA GLY A 473 -3.24 -31.99 22.46
C GLY A 473 -2.66 -33.08 21.55
N ALA A 474 -2.77 -34.36 21.93
CA ALA A 474 -2.25 -35.45 21.12
C ALA A 474 -3.11 -35.70 19.88
N ASP A 475 -4.44 -35.53 19.99
CA ASP A 475 -5.34 -35.40 18.85
C ASP A 475 -6.36 -34.24 19.01
N ARG A 476 -7.30 -34.14 18.05
CA ARG A 476 -8.35 -33.11 18.00
C ARG A 476 -9.32 -33.12 19.20
N TYR A 477 -9.47 -34.27 19.86
CA TYR A 477 -10.33 -34.44 21.03
C TYR A 477 -9.64 -33.87 22.27
N ASP A 478 -8.34 -34.13 22.44
CA ASP A 478 -7.52 -33.48 23.46
C ASP A 478 -7.48 -31.95 23.28
N VAL A 479 -7.33 -31.46 22.04
CA VAL A 479 -7.37 -30.02 21.73
C VAL A 479 -8.71 -29.40 22.15
N ALA A 480 -9.84 -30.02 21.81
CA ALA A 480 -11.16 -29.53 22.22
C ALA A 480 -11.34 -29.50 23.75
N VAL A 481 -10.80 -30.50 24.47
CA VAL A 481 -10.80 -30.53 25.93
C VAL A 481 -9.91 -29.44 26.53
N ALA A 482 -8.70 -29.23 26.01
CA ALA A 482 -7.81 -28.16 26.47
C ALA A 482 -8.40 -26.75 26.22
N ILE A 483 -9.12 -26.56 25.11
CA ILE A 483 -9.89 -25.34 24.81
C ILE A 483 -11.02 -25.16 25.83
N SER A 484 -11.76 -26.22 26.15
CA SER A 484 -12.81 -26.20 27.19
C SER A 484 -12.24 -25.83 28.57
N GLN A 485 -11.11 -26.41 28.97
CA GLN A 485 -10.43 -26.11 30.23
C GLN A 485 -9.94 -24.66 30.31
N ARG A 486 -9.45 -24.09 29.19
CA ARG A 486 -9.13 -22.65 29.09
C ARG A 486 -10.38 -21.77 29.17
N ALA A 487 -11.50 -22.21 28.61
CA ALA A 487 -12.76 -21.46 28.58
C ALA A 487 -13.58 -21.55 29.89
N PHE A 488 -13.42 -22.63 30.66
CA PHE A 488 -14.26 -22.99 31.81
C PHE A 488 -13.42 -23.58 32.95
N ALA A 489 -13.03 -22.74 33.92
CA ALA A 489 -12.25 -23.15 35.09
C ALA A 489 -13.00 -24.11 36.05
N GLY A 490 -14.32 -24.25 35.89
CA GLY A 490 -15.19 -25.09 36.72
C GLY A 490 -16.32 -25.69 35.88
N GLN A 491 -17.56 -25.54 36.35
CA GLN A 491 -18.75 -26.07 35.69
C GLN A 491 -19.16 -25.28 34.44
N ALA A 492 -19.94 -25.91 33.55
CA ALA A 492 -20.67 -25.26 32.47
C ALA A 492 -22.10 -25.82 32.41
N GLY A 493 -23.12 -24.96 32.42
CA GLY A 493 -24.53 -25.39 32.47
C GLY A 493 -24.95 -26.25 31.27
N VAL A 494 -24.40 -25.96 30.09
CA VAL A 494 -24.59 -26.74 28.87
C VAL A 494 -23.26 -27.14 28.27
N VAL A 495 -23.21 -28.32 27.63
CA VAL A 495 -22.11 -28.74 26.75
C VAL A 495 -22.66 -29.12 25.38
N TYR A 496 -22.08 -28.55 24.32
CA TYR A 496 -22.34 -28.95 22.94
C TYR A 496 -21.35 -30.04 22.54
N VAL A 497 -21.85 -31.12 21.91
CA VAL A 497 -21.02 -32.23 21.43
C VAL A 497 -21.31 -32.48 19.96
N ALA A 498 -20.28 -32.39 19.13
CA ALA A 498 -20.36 -32.67 17.70
C ALA A 498 -19.30 -33.73 17.30
N THR A 499 -19.40 -34.23 16.07
CA THR A 499 -18.39 -35.16 15.56
C THR A 499 -17.08 -34.43 15.25
N GLY A 500 -15.94 -34.97 15.70
CA GLY A 500 -14.62 -34.49 15.30
C GLY A 500 -14.12 -35.10 14.00
N ALA A 501 -14.81 -36.12 13.46
CA ALA A 501 -14.40 -36.83 12.25
C ALA A 501 -14.77 -36.13 10.94
N ASN A 502 -15.79 -35.26 10.97
CA ASN A 502 -16.27 -34.47 9.84
C ASN A 502 -16.75 -33.09 10.36
N TYR A 503 -16.94 -32.12 9.48
CA TYR A 503 -17.26 -30.73 9.86
C TYR A 503 -18.71 -30.24 9.67
N PRO A 504 -19.51 -30.67 8.66
CA PRO A 504 -20.69 -29.90 8.21
C PRO A 504 -21.70 -29.57 9.30
N ASP A 505 -22.14 -30.59 10.04
CA ASP A 505 -23.14 -30.46 11.11
C ASP A 505 -22.65 -29.53 12.25
N ALA A 506 -21.35 -29.39 12.42
CA ALA A 506 -20.74 -28.72 13.56
C ALA A 506 -20.43 -27.23 13.32
N LEU A 507 -20.34 -26.76 12.07
CA LEU A 507 -19.89 -25.39 11.77
C LEU A 507 -20.77 -24.31 12.44
N SER A 508 -22.08 -24.55 12.55
CA SER A 508 -23.02 -23.64 13.25
C SER A 508 -23.02 -23.78 14.77
N ALA A 509 -22.31 -24.76 15.35
CA ALA A 509 -22.41 -25.10 16.77
C ALA A 509 -21.63 -24.16 17.69
N ALA A 510 -20.54 -23.53 17.22
CA ALA A 510 -19.76 -22.61 18.05
C ALA A 510 -20.56 -21.35 18.45
N PRO A 511 -21.27 -20.62 17.55
CA PRO A 511 -22.16 -19.53 17.95
C PRO A 511 -23.27 -19.96 18.91
N ALA A 512 -23.89 -21.12 18.68
CA ALA A 512 -24.93 -21.67 19.54
C ALA A 512 -24.40 -22.00 20.96
N ALA A 513 -23.24 -22.64 21.04
CA ALA A 513 -22.56 -22.93 22.31
C ALA A 513 -22.20 -21.64 23.06
N VAL A 514 -21.68 -20.61 22.37
CA VAL A 514 -21.41 -19.30 22.97
C VAL A 514 -22.70 -18.62 23.47
N LYS A 515 -23.78 -18.68 22.68
CA LYS A 515 -25.09 -18.09 23.02
C LYS A 515 -25.71 -18.69 24.28
N GLU A 516 -25.56 -20.01 24.51
CA GLU A 516 -25.99 -20.67 25.75
C GLU A 516 -24.90 -20.74 26.84
N GLY A 517 -23.69 -20.24 26.57
CA GLY A 517 -22.59 -20.18 27.52
C GLY A 517 -21.86 -21.50 27.79
N GLY A 518 -21.86 -22.45 26.85
CA GLY A 518 -21.18 -23.75 26.96
C GLY A 518 -19.95 -23.92 26.04
N PRO A 519 -19.10 -24.94 26.27
CA PRO A 519 -18.06 -25.33 25.33
C PRO A 519 -18.61 -26.20 24.19
N LEU A 520 -17.87 -26.25 23.08
CA LEU A 520 -18.04 -27.23 22.00
C LEU A 520 -16.96 -28.30 22.11
N LEU A 521 -17.36 -29.50 22.53
CA LEU A 521 -16.51 -30.69 22.56
C LEU A 521 -16.73 -31.56 21.31
N LEU A 522 -15.72 -32.38 21.00
CA LEU A 522 -15.71 -33.25 19.83
C LEU A 522 -15.75 -34.72 20.25
N THR A 523 -16.40 -35.59 19.48
CA THR A 523 -16.43 -37.05 19.69
C THR A 523 -16.16 -37.83 18.41
N ARG A 524 -15.81 -39.12 18.50
CA ARG A 524 -15.80 -40.01 17.33
C ARG A 524 -17.25 -40.47 17.04
N PRO A 525 -17.61 -40.79 15.78
CA PRO A 525 -18.99 -41.19 15.47
C PRO A 525 -19.51 -42.39 16.29
N GLY A 526 -18.67 -43.41 16.49
CA GLY A 526 -19.03 -44.65 17.19
C GLY A 526 -18.43 -44.81 18.59
N ASP A 527 -17.70 -43.82 19.09
CA ASP A 527 -16.89 -43.92 20.32
C ASP A 527 -16.79 -42.56 21.02
N LEU A 528 -16.99 -42.52 22.34
CA LEU A 528 -16.78 -41.33 23.17
C LEU A 528 -15.39 -41.40 23.80
N PRO A 529 -14.40 -40.60 23.35
CA PRO A 529 -13.04 -40.67 23.88
C PRO A 529 -13.02 -40.40 25.39
N ASP A 530 -12.20 -41.16 26.13
CA ASP A 530 -12.09 -41.04 27.59
C ASP A 530 -11.89 -39.60 28.05
N VAL A 531 -10.95 -38.88 27.43
CA VAL A 531 -10.64 -37.48 27.74
C VAL A 531 -11.84 -36.54 27.60
N VAL A 532 -12.77 -36.84 26.66
CA VAL A 532 -13.98 -36.04 26.41
C VAL A 532 -15.05 -36.36 27.45
N ARG A 533 -15.25 -37.64 27.78
CA ARG A 533 -16.14 -38.04 28.88
C ARG A 533 -15.69 -37.41 30.20
N ASP A 534 -14.41 -37.49 30.50
CA ASP A 534 -13.85 -37.03 31.77
C ASP A 534 -13.92 -35.49 31.88
N GLU A 535 -13.76 -34.77 30.75
CA GLU A 535 -14.02 -33.32 30.69
C GLU A 535 -15.51 -32.98 30.90
N ILE A 536 -16.45 -33.73 30.31
CA ILE A 536 -17.88 -33.54 30.57
C ILE A 536 -18.20 -33.78 32.06
N GLN A 537 -17.59 -34.80 32.68
CA GLN A 537 -17.71 -35.04 34.13
C GLN A 537 -17.13 -33.89 34.98
N ARG A 538 -16.04 -33.25 34.53
CA ARG A 538 -15.48 -32.04 35.17
C ARG A 538 -16.41 -30.84 35.06
N LEU A 539 -17.07 -30.66 33.91
CA LEU A 539 -17.99 -29.56 33.62
C LEU A 539 -19.35 -29.71 34.31
N GLN A 540 -19.76 -30.93 34.66
CA GLN A 540 -21.02 -31.26 35.35
C GLN A 540 -22.27 -30.58 34.74
N PRO A 541 -22.52 -30.69 33.42
CA PRO A 541 -23.61 -29.96 32.78
C PRO A 541 -24.99 -30.46 33.22
N THR A 542 -25.95 -29.53 33.31
CA THR A 542 -27.36 -29.89 33.42
C THR A 542 -27.91 -30.35 32.06
N LYS A 543 -27.33 -29.83 30.97
CA LYS A 543 -27.81 -29.99 29.60
C LYS A 543 -26.68 -30.43 28.65
N ILE A 544 -26.90 -31.46 27.84
CA ILE A 544 -26.01 -31.80 26.71
C ILE A 544 -26.76 -31.64 25.39
N VAL A 545 -26.15 -30.94 24.43
CA VAL A 545 -26.69 -30.73 23.08
C VAL A 545 -25.82 -31.49 22.09
N VAL A 546 -26.35 -32.58 21.53
CA VAL A 546 -25.67 -33.39 20.51
C VAL A 546 -26.03 -32.85 19.13
N VAL A 547 -25.03 -32.38 18.40
CA VAL A 547 -25.21 -31.76 17.08
C VAL A 547 -24.88 -32.78 15.99
N GLY A 548 -25.84 -32.99 15.08
CA GLY A 548 -25.76 -33.92 13.97
C GLY A 548 -26.51 -35.23 14.20
N GLY A 549 -26.84 -35.91 13.11
CA GLY A 549 -27.64 -37.14 13.13
C GLY A 549 -26.90 -38.38 13.68
N PRO A 550 -27.59 -39.54 13.72
CA PRO A 550 -27.03 -40.80 14.21
C PRO A 550 -25.75 -41.29 13.49
N ASN A 551 -25.48 -40.81 12.28
CA ASN A 551 -24.23 -41.11 11.55
C ASN A 551 -23.05 -40.24 12.02
N SER A 552 -23.31 -39.04 12.52
CA SER A 552 -22.30 -38.11 13.03
C SER A 552 -21.98 -38.41 14.50
N VAL A 553 -23.00 -38.70 15.31
CA VAL A 553 -22.89 -39.16 16.70
C VAL A 553 -23.86 -40.32 16.92
N SER A 554 -23.35 -41.54 17.03
CA SER A 554 -24.15 -42.77 17.11
C SER A 554 -25.10 -42.83 18.31
N PRO A 555 -26.14 -43.68 18.27
CA PRO A 555 -27.00 -43.94 19.43
C PRO A 555 -26.20 -44.43 20.66
N ALA A 556 -25.13 -45.20 20.46
CA ALA A 556 -24.28 -45.66 21.57
C ALA A 556 -23.57 -44.49 22.27
N VAL A 557 -22.98 -43.57 21.51
CA VAL A 557 -22.34 -42.35 22.07
C VAL A 557 -23.38 -41.44 22.71
N PHE A 558 -24.56 -41.29 22.12
CA PHE A 558 -25.66 -40.51 22.70
C PHE A 558 -26.11 -41.06 24.06
N GLU A 559 -26.25 -42.37 24.18
CA GLU A 559 -26.60 -43.01 25.46
C GLU A 559 -25.48 -42.89 26.50
N GLN A 560 -24.20 -42.93 26.09
CA GLN A 560 -23.08 -42.61 26.99
C GLN A 560 -23.18 -41.16 27.49
N LEU A 561 -23.34 -40.19 26.59
CA LEU A 561 -23.50 -38.76 26.93
C LEU A 561 -24.71 -38.53 27.85
N ARG A 562 -25.82 -39.23 27.65
CA ARG A 562 -27.04 -39.13 28.47
C ARG A 562 -26.79 -39.45 29.95
N THR A 563 -25.76 -40.25 30.26
CA THR A 563 -25.39 -40.56 31.66
C THR A 563 -24.54 -39.48 32.34
N LEU A 564 -24.13 -38.43 31.61
CA LEU A 564 -23.22 -37.38 32.08
C LEU A 564 -23.90 -36.01 32.30
N ALA A 565 -25.14 -35.84 31.82
CA ALA A 565 -25.97 -34.66 32.10
C ALA A 565 -26.86 -34.91 33.32
N SER A 566 -27.11 -33.90 34.17
CA SER A 566 -28.02 -34.07 35.31
C SER A 566 -29.51 -34.02 34.94
N ASP A 567 -29.89 -33.22 33.95
CA ASP A 567 -31.30 -32.89 33.68
C ASP A 567 -31.76 -33.37 32.30
N SER A 568 -31.01 -33.04 31.24
CA SER A 568 -31.45 -33.29 29.86
C SER A 568 -30.34 -33.52 28.85
N ILE A 569 -30.65 -34.33 27.84
CA ILE A 569 -29.88 -34.43 26.61
C ILE A 569 -30.82 -34.16 25.43
N HIS A 570 -30.39 -33.33 24.48
CA HIS A 570 -31.12 -33.01 23.27
C HIS A 570 -30.26 -33.33 22.05
N ARG A 571 -30.86 -33.87 20.98
CA ARG A 571 -30.20 -34.00 19.68
C ARG A 571 -30.81 -32.98 18.73
N VAL A 572 -29.94 -32.21 18.08
CA VAL A 572 -30.31 -31.42 16.92
C VAL A 572 -29.79 -32.17 15.69
N ASP A 573 -30.71 -32.73 14.91
CA ASP A 573 -30.40 -33.40 13.65
C ASP A 573 -31.32 -32.97 12.50
N GLY A 574 -31.13 -33.58 11.33
CA GLY A 574 -31.79 -33.18 10.09
C GLY A 574 -31.43 -34.11 8.93
N ALA A 575 -32.13 -33.95 7.81
CA ALA A 575 -31.90 -34.76 6.61
C ALA A 575 -30.53 -34.48 5.96
N ASP A 576 -30.01 -33.26 6.10
CA ASP A 576 -28.68 -32.85 5.68
C ASP A 576 -28.12 -31.73 6.57
N ARG A 577 -26.88 -31.32 6.29
CA ARG A 577 -26.12 -30.28 7.00
C ARG A 577 -26.81 -28.90 7.05
N TYR A 578 -27.63 -28.57 6.06
CA TYR A 578 -28.33 -27.28 5.97
C TYR A 578 -29.55 -27.31 6.88
N VAL A 579 -30.29 -28.43 6.89
CA VAL A 579 -31.37 -28.68 7.85
C VAL A 579 -30.84 -28.71 9.28
N VAL A 580 -29.72 -29.40 9.54
CA VAL A 580 -29.06 -29.41 10.87
C VAL A 580 -28.65 -28.00 11.28
N SER A 581 -28.09 -27.20 10.36
CA SER A 581 -27.71 -25.81 10.63
C SER A 581 -28.90 -24.94 11.01
N ARG A 582 -30.01 -25.00 10.25
CA ARG A 582 -31.24 -24.26 10.55
C ARG A 582 -31.84 -24.67 11.89
N ALA A 583 -32.02 -25.97 12.12
CA ALA A 583 -32.57 -26.49 13.37
C ALA A 583 -31.72 -26.11 14.60
N LEU A 584 -30.39 -26.03 14.45
CA LEU A 584 -29.48 -25.60 15.52
C LEU A 584 -29.58 -24.10 15.82
N VAL A 585 -29.85 -23.30 14.79
CA VAL A 585 -30.08 -21.86 14.92
C VAL A 585 -31.45 -21.59 15.53
N GLU A 586 -32.53 -22.21 15.04
CA GLU A 586 -33.89 -22.16 15.63
C GLU A 586 -33.89 -22.55 17.11
N TYR A 587 -33.07 -23.54 17.47
CA TYR A 587 -32.93 -24.03 18.83
C TYR A 587 -32.23 -23.04 19.79
N ALA A 588 -31.14 -22.41 19.35
CA ALA A 588 -30.28 -21.59 20.19
C ALA A 588 -30.56 -20.08 20.11
N PHE A 589 -31.25 -19.61 19.07
CA PHE A 589 -31.53 -18.21 18.80
C PHE A 589 -33.03 -17.98 18.65
N THR A 590 -33.61 -17.19 19.54
CA THR A 590 -35.01 -16.74 19.43
C THR A 590 -35.16 -15.49 18.57
N THR A 591 -34.13 -14.64 18.55
CA THR A 591 -33.98 -13.48 17.66
C THR A 591 -32.50 -13.24 17.37
N ALA A 592 -32.22 -12.61 16.24
CA ALA A 592 -30.88 -12.11 15.89
C ALA A 592 -31.03 -10.90 14.95
N SER A 593 -30.35 -9.78 15.23
CA SER A 593 -30.34 -8.62 14.33
C SER A 593 -29.46 -8.84 13.10
N MET A 594 -28.42 -9.67 13.23
CA MET A 594 -27.51 -10.05 12.16
C MET A 594 -27.40 -11.58 12.06
N ALA A 595 -27.15 -12.11 10.87
CA ALA A 595 -26.72 -13.49 10.66
C ALA A 595 -25.53 -13.59 9.69
N TYR A 596 -24.64 -14.56 9.92
CA TYR A 596 -23.62 -14.96 8.95
C TYR A 596 -24.18 -16.07 8.06
N VAL A 597 -24.01 -15.95 6.75
CA VAL A 597 -24.37 -16.99 5.78
C VAL A 597 -23.09 -17.54 5.15
N SER A 598 -22.89 -18.86 5.22
CA SER A 598 -21.70 -19.52 4.65
C SER A 598 -22.08 -20.82 3.95
N THR A 599 -21.19 -21.36 3.13
CA THR A 599 -21.41 -22.64 2.46
C THR A 599 -21.19 -23.82 3.40
N GLY A 600 -22.12 -24.78 3.41
CA GLY A 600 -21.91 -26.06 4.10
C GLY A 600 -21.03 -27.05 3.32
N ALA A 601 -20.56 -26.68 2.12
CA ALA A 601 -19.71 -27.54 1.28
C ALA A 601 -18.21 -27.48 1.63
N ASN A 602 -17.79 -26.54 2.47
CA ASN A 602 -16.42 -26.33 2.93
C ASN A 602 -16.43 -25.70 4.34
N PHE A 603 -15.26 -25.50 4.97
CA PHE A 603 -15.16 -25.08 6.37
C PHE A 603 -14.52 -23.71 6.68
N PRO A 604 -13.47 -23.19 6.00
CA PRO A 604 -12.67 -22.08 6.53
C PRO A 604 -13.47 -20.80 6.79
N ASP A 605 -14.29 -20.39 5.82
CA ASP A 605 -15.09 -19.16 5.88
C ASP A 605 -16.07 -19.21 7.08
N ALA A 606 -16.72 -20.37 7.29
CA ALA A 606 -17.65 -20.59 8.40
C ALA A 606 -16.99 -20.61 9.78
N LEU A 607 -15.72 -21.03 9.87
CA LEU A 607 -14.99 -21.08 11.15
C LEU A 607 -14.60 -19.68 11.64
N SER A 608 -14.12 -18.79 10.77
CA SER A 608 -13.91 -17.38 11.14
C SER A 608 -15.24 -16.67 11.39
N ALA A 609 -16.28 -16.96 10.60
CA ALA A 609 -17.62 -16.44 10.85
C ALA A 609 -18.21 -16.91 12.20
N SER A 610 -17.81 -18.10 12.69
CA SER A 610 -18.29 -18.63 13.97
C SER A 610 -17.75 -17.89 15.19
N ALA A 611 -16.50 -17.46 15.17
CA ALA A 611 -15.94 -16.60 16.23
C ALA A 611 -16.59 -15.20 16.20
N ALA A 612 -16.75 -14.63 15.00
CA ALA A 612 -17.42 -13.36 14.78
C ALA A 612 -18.92 -13.38 15.18
N GLY A 613 -19.61 -14.48 14.87
CA GLY A 613 -20.99 -14.76 15.28
C GLY A 613 -21.12 -14.90 16.79
N GLY A 614 -20.24 -15.69 17.43
CA GLY A 614 -20.18 -15.80 18.89
C GLY A 614 -19.99 -14.45 19.59
N LYS A 615 -19.06 -13.61 19.10
CA LYS A 615 -18.82 -12.24 19.62
C LYS A 615 -20.03 -11.33 19.50
N SER A 616 -20.78 -11.43 18.40
CA SER A 616 -21.92 -10.55 18.08
C SER A 616 -23.27 -11.10 18.54
N GLY A 617 -23.32 -12.33 19.10
CA GLY A 617 -24.56 -13.02 19.40
C GLY A 617 -25.36 -13.41 18.14
N SER A 618 -24.70 -13.53 17.00
CA SER A 618 -25.30 -13.80 15.68
C SER A 618 -25.11 -15.27 15.25
N PRO A 619 -26.11 -15.93 14.67
CA PRO A 619 -25.97 -17.28 14.16
C PRO A 619 -25.10 -17.35 12.90
N VAL A 620 -24.53 -18.53 12.64
CA VAL A 620 -23.95 -18.92 11.34
C VAL A 620 -24.89 -19.91 10.68
N ILE A 621 -25.52 -19.54 9.57
CA ILE A 621 -26.46 -20.35 8.80
C ILE A 621 -25.73 -20.93 7.58
N LEU A 622 -25.81 -22.25 7.40
CA LEU A 622 -25.21 -22.94 6.26
C LEU A 622 -26.20 -23.05 5.11
N VAL A 623 -25.77 -22.64 3.92
CA VAL A 623 -26.52 -22.80 2.65
C VAL A 623 -25.81 -23.74 1.70
N ASN A 624 -26.56 -24.32 0.77
CA ASN A 624 -25.98 -24.95 -0.43
C ASN A 624 -25.43 -23.84 -1.33
N GLY A 625 -24.20 -23.41 -1.08
CA GLY A 625 -23.62 -22.22 -1.70
C GLY A 625 -23.49 -22.28 -3.23
N ALA A 626 -23.60 -23.45 -3.85
CA ALA A 626 -23.63 -23.62 -5.31
C ALA A 626 -25.05 -23.46 -5.93
N ALA A 627 -26.09 -23.32 -5.12
CA ALA A 627 -27.46 -23.12 -5.61
C ALA A 627 -27.63 -21.76 -6.32
N SER A 628 -28.60 -21.68 -7.24
CA SER A 628 -28.90 -20.47 -8.02
C SER A 628 -29.61 -19.37 -7.23
N SER A 629 -30.13 -19.69 -6.04
CA SER A 629 -30.81 -18.76 -5.14
C SER A 629 -30.72 -19.30 -3.71
N VAL A 630 -31.00 -18.45 -2.72
CA VAL A 630 -31.27 -18.88 -1.35
C VAL A 630 -32.54 -19.74 -1.32
N ASP A 631 -32.60 -20.74 -0.44
CA ASP A 631 -33.78 -21.61 -0.28
C ASP A 631 -34.83 -21.00 0.66
N SER A 632 -36.09 -21.40 0.48
CA SER A 632 -37.24 -20.84 1.21
C SER A 632 -37.13 -20.98 2.71
N ASP A 633 -36.61 -22.10 3.20
CA ASP A 633 -36.51 -22.40 4.63
C ASP A 633 -35.43 -21.52 5.29
N THR A 634 -34.31 -21.30 4.59
CA THR A 634 -33.28 -20.35 5.03
C THR A 634 -33.84 -18.93 5.10
N MET A 635 -34.64 -18.51 4.13
CA MET A 635 -35.30 -17.19 4.17
C MET A 635 -36.36 -17.08 5.27
N ALA A 636 -37.14 -18.15 5.50
CA ALA A 636 -38.09 -18.20 6.60
C ALA A 636 -37.37 -18.01 7.95
N LEU A 637 -36.28 -18.73 8.18
CA LEU A 637 -35.46 -18.59 9.39
C LEU A 637 -34.90 -17.17 9.57
N ILE A 638 -34.37 -16.56 8.51
CA ILE A 638 -33.86 -15.18 8.54
C ILE A 638 -34.97 -14.20 8.96
N ASN A 639 -36.17 -14.37 8.41
CA ASN A 639 -37.34 -13.53 8.74
C ASN A 639 -37.85 -13.77 10.17
N ASP A 640 -37.98 -15.02 10.60
CA ASP A 640 -38.51 -15.40 11.92
C ASP A 640 -37.59 -14.91 13.06
N LEU A 641 -36.27 -14.88 12.83
CA LEU A 641 -35.29 -14.31 13.76
C LEU A 641 -35.29 -12.77 13.80
N GLY A 642 -35.91 -12.09 12.83
CA GLY A 642 -35.86 -10.64 12.67
C GLY A 642 -34.51 -10.12 12.16
N VAL A 643 -33.78 -10.91 11.36
CA VAL A 643 -32.47 -10.53 10.83
C VAL A 643 -32.61 -9.41 9.81
N SER A 644 -32.02 -8.25 10.11
CA SER A 644 -32.00 -7.08 9.23
C SER A 644 -30.65 -6.87 8.54
N SER A 645 -29.61 -7.61 8.96
CA SER A 645 -28.25 -7.53 8.44
C SER A 645 -27.68 -8.93 8.17
N VAL A 646 -27.13 -9.18 6.98
CA VAL A 646 -26.47 -10.44 6.63
C VAL A 646 -25.02 -10.21 6.24
N ARG A 647 -24.15 -11.12 6.71
CA ARG A 647 -22.74 -11.21 6.33
C ARG A 647 -22.49 -12.51 5.59
N ILE A 648 -22.30 -12.45 4.27
CA ILE A 648 -21.98 -13.62 3.46
C ILE A 648 -20.49 -13.92 3.63
N ALA A 649 -20.16 -14.93 4.42
CA ALA A 649 -18.80 -15.40 4.64
C ALA A 649 -18.37 -16.29 3.47
N GLY A 650 -17.52 -15.75 2.59
CA GLY A 650 -16.97 -16.45 1.43
C GLY A 650 -17.23 -15.77 0.09
N GLY A 651 -16.36 -16.06 -0.89
CA GLY A 651 -16.46 -15.52 -2.24
C GLY A 651 -17.62 -16.11 -3.07
N PRO A 652 -17.84 -15.59 -4.30
CA PRO A 652 -18.88 -16.08 -5.21
C PRO A 652 -18.82 -17.58 -5.54
N ALA A 653 -17.65 -18.22 -5.37
CA ALA A 653 -17.46 -19.66 -5.52
C ALA A 653 -17.81 -20.47 -4.25
N SER A 654 -17.78 -19.84 -3.07
CA SER A 654 -18.28 -20.43 -1.82
C SER A 654 -19.81 -20.32 -1.77
N VAL A 655 -20.34 -19.09 -1.94
CA VAL A 655 -21.77 -18.76 -1.91
C VAL A 655 -22.13 -17.95 -3.15
N SER A 656 -23.02 -18.44 -3.99
CA SER A 656 -23.28 -17.89 -5.33
C SER A 656 -23.78 -16.44 -5.31
N PRO A 657 -23.59 -15.69 -6.43
CA PRO A 657 -24.22 -14.38 -6.61
C PRO A 657 -25.76 -14.42 -6.58
N GLY A 658 -26.37 -15.56 -6.90
CA GLY A 658 -27.82 -15.72 -6.88
C GLY A 658 -28.39 -15.88 -5.47
N ILE A 659 -27.63 -16.48 -4.55
CA ILE A 659 -27.96 -16.50 -3.11
C ILE A 659 -27.86 -15.08 -2.55
N GLU A 660 -26.79 -14.35 -2.88
CA GLU A 660 -26.61 -12.94 -2.49
C GLU A 660 -27.76 -12.06 -3.00
N ALA A 661 -28.12 -12.16 -4.28
CA ALA A 661 -29.23 -11.40 -4.85
C ALA A 661 -30.58 -11.70 -4.17
N GLY A 662 -30.84 -12.96 -3.80
CA GLY A 662 -32.06 -13.35 -3.09
C GLY A 662 -32.08 -12.97 -1.60
N LEU A 663 -30.93 -12.79 -0.97
CA LEU A 663 -30.82 -12.19 0.36
C LEU A 663 -31.06 -10.67 0.28
N SER A 664 -30.43 -9.99 -0.67
CA SER A 664 -30.52 -8.53 -0.84
C SER A 664 -31.89 -8.04 -1.33
N SER A 665 -32.79 -8.91 -1.78
CA SER A 665 -34.17 -8.52 -2.10
C SER A 665 -35.09 -8.42 -0.88
N GLU A 666 -34.73 -9.05 0.24
CA GLU A 666 -35.58 -9.16 1.44
C GLU A 666 -34.89 -8.59 2.71
N VAL A 667 -33.56 -8.61 2.78
CA VAL A 667 -32.76 -8.10 3.91
C VAL A 667 -32.15 -6.75 3.58
N GLY A 668 -32.30 -5.77 4.48
CA GLY A 668 -31.92 -4.37 4.23
C GLY A 668 -30.42 -4.06 4.16
N ASP A 669 -29.58 -4.87 4.80
CA ASP A 669 -28.11 -4.76 4.76
C ASP A 669 -27.49 -6.13 4.45
N VAL A 670 -26.88 -6.30 3.28
CA VAL A 670 -26.19 -7.54 2.89
C VAL A 670 -24.78 -7.22 2.41
N ILE A 671 -23.77 -7.72 3.12
CA ILE A 671 -22.36 -7.51 2.79
C ILE A 671 -21.67 -8.86 2.59
N ARG A 672 -20.95 -9.01 1.48
CA ARG A 672 -20.08 -10.15 1.22
C ARG A 672 -18.67 -9.93 1.76
N LEU A 673 -18.23 -10.84 2.61
CA LEU A 673 -16.90 -10.88 3.21
C LEU A 673 -16.11 -12.00 2.52
N SER A 674 -15.37 -11.63 1.48
CA SER A 674 -14.64 -12.54 0.59
C SER A 674 -13.17 -12.17 0.42
N GLY A 675 -12.36 -13.09 -0.12
CA GLY A 675 -10.98 -12.84 -0.55
C GLY A 675 -10.60 -13.76 -1.71
N ALA A 676 -9.40 -13.58 -2.27
CA ALA A 676 -8.85 -14.41 -3.34
C ALA A 676 -8.55 -15.85 -2.87
N ASP A 677 -8.28 -16.03 -1.56
CA ASP A 677 -8.25 -17.33 -0.92
C ASP A 677 -8.88 -17.31 0.50
N ARG A 678 -8.90 -18.48 1.14
CA ARG A 678 -9.49 -18.70 2.48
C ARG A 678 -8.83 -17.88 3.60
N PHE A 679 -7.58 -17.47 3.43
CA PHE A 679 -6.84 -16.71 4.44
C PHE A 679 -7.21 -15.23 4.33
N GLU A 680 -7.35 -14.71 3.12
CA GLU A 680 -7.88 -13.35 2.88
C GLU A 680 -9.38 -13.24 3.22
N ALA A 681 -10.19 -14.25 2.91
CA ALA A 681 -11.59 -14.28 3.35
C ALA A 681 -11.70 -14.24 4.89
N SER A 682 -10.86 -15.01 5.59
CA SER A 682 -10.76 -14.97 7.06
C SER A 682 -10.33 -13.59 7.58
N VAL A 683 -9.39 -12.92 6.93
CA VAL A 683 -9.01 -11.53 7.24
C VAL A 683 -10.21 -10.59 7.11
N ASN A 684 -10.93 -10.62 5.99
CA ASN A 684 -12.05 -9.70 5.75
C ASN A 684 -13.26 -9.99 6.65
N ILE A 685 -13.48 -11.24 7.06
CA ILE A 685 -14.47 -11.59 8.09
C ILE A 685 -14.10 -10.98 9.45
N ASN A 686 -12.84 -11.13 9.88
CA ASN A 686 -12.41 -10.58 11.16
C ASN A 686 -12.35 -9.03 11.14
N ARG A 687 -11.97 -8.40 10.02
CA ARG A 687 -12.01 -6.93 9.86
C ARG A 687 -13.42 -6.35 9.95
N ASP A 688 -14.47 -7.06 9.49
CA ASP A 688 -15.85 -6.59 9.68
C ASP A 688 -16.31 -6.70 11.15
N ALA A 689 -15.93 -7.79 11.82
CA ALA A 689 -16.39 -8.13 13.15
C ALA A 689 -15.59 -7.47 14.31
N PHE A 690 -14.32 -7.14 14.10
CA PHE A 690 -13.39 -6.67 15.15
C PHE A 690 -12.79 -5.28 14.82
N LYS A 691 -13.65 -4.34 14.44
CA LYS A 691 -13.29 -2.97 14.00
C LYS A 691 -12.66 -2.08 15.08
N THR A 692 -12.96 -2.31 16.35
CA THR A 692 -12.57 -1.43 17.46
C THR A 692 -11.38 -2.01 18.22
N ALA A 693 -10.27 -1.28 18.26
CA ALA A 693 -9.12 -1.57 19.10
C ALA A 693 -9.33 -1.00 20.53
N PRO A 694 -8.67 -1.57 21.57
CA PRO A 694 -7.80 -2.73 21.52
C PRO A 694 -8.55 -4.06 21.46
N VAL A 695 -7.98 -5.05 20.79
CA VAL A 695 -8.39 -6.46 20.82
C VAL A 695 -7.25 -7.26 21.46
N PRO A 696 -7.24 -7.47 22.78
CA PRO A 696 -6.06 -7.97 23.51
C PRO A 696 -5.59 -9.36 23.10
N THR A 697 -6.51 -10.21 22.64
CA THR A 697 -6.24 -11.61 22.29
C THR A 697 -6.64 -11.89 20.85
N VAL A 698 -5.78 -12.57 20.10
CA VAL A 698 -6.05 -13.08 18.75
C VAL A 698 -5.79 -14.57 18.70
N TYR A 699 -6.70 -15.35 18.09
CA TYR A 699 -6.51 -16.78 17.88
C TYR A 699 -6.06 -17.07 16.45
N LEU A 700 -5.05 -17.93 16.29
CA LEU A 700 -4.61 -18.43 14.98
C LEU A 700 -4.89 -19.93 14.89
N ALA A 701 -5.51 -20.36 13.79
CA ALA A 701 -5.75 -21.77 13.49
C ALA A 701 -5.41 -22.07 12.03
N THR A 702 -5.09 -23.33 11.71
CA THR A 702 -4.74 -23.68 10.32
C THR A 702 -5.95 -23.57 9.41
N GLY A 703 -5.84 -22.86 8.29
CA GLY A 703 -6.89 -22.84 7.26
C GLY A 703 -6.98 -24.12 6.43
N LEU A 704 -6.08 -25.10 6.66
CA LEU A 704 -5.98 -26.33 5.88
C LEU A 704 -6.69 -27.53 6.53
N ASN A 705 -7.13 -27.40 7.78
CA ASN A 705 -7.88 -28.42 8.53
C ASN A 705 -8.90 -27.70 9.46
N PHE A 706 -9.88 -28.42 10.00
CA PHE A 706 -11.02 -27.83 10.71
C PHE A 706 -11.12 -28.01 12.25
N PRO A 707 -10.69 -29.13 12.88
CA PRO A 707 -11.15 -29.45 14.24
C PRO A 707 -10.71 -28.47 15.33
N ASP A 708 -9.45 -28.01 15.27
CA ASP A 708 -8.86 -27.14 16.28
C ASP A 708 -9.54 -25.75 16.28
N ALA A 709 -9.79 -25.22 15.08
CA ALA A 709 -10.55 -24.00 14.84
C ALA A 709 -12.03 -24.12 15.23
N LEU A 710 -12.64 -25.30 15.04
CA LEU A 710 -14.05 -25.55 15.33
C LEU A 710 -14.36 -25.42 16.82
N ALA A 711 -13.61 -26.10 17.68
CA ALA A 711 -13.74 -25.92 19.12
C ALA A 711 -13.23 -24.52 19.55
N GLY A 712 -12.15 -24.04 18.94
CA GLY A 712 -11.54 -22.75 19.28
C GLY A 712 -12.42 -21.53 18.97
N ALA A 713 -13.28 -21.60 17.95
CA ALA A 713 -14.24 -20.54 17.63
C ALA A 713 -15.24 -20.28 18.77
N ALA A 714 -15.58 -21.29 19.57
CA ALA A 714 -16.42 -21.09 20.76
C ALA A 714 -15.68 -20.34 21.87
N LEU A 715 -14.41 -20.68 22.14
CA LEU A 715 -13.56 -19.94 23.09
C LEU A 715 -13.32 -18.49 22.62
N ALA A 716 -12.95 -18.30 21.37
CA ALA A 716 -12.68 -16.99 20.79
C ALA A 716 -13.94 -16.11 20.77
N GLY A 717 -15.09 -16.65 20.31
CA GLY A 717 -16.38 -15.97 20.34
C GLY A 717 -16.80 -15.56 21.76
N LYS A 718 -16.64 -16.45 22.75
CA LYS A 718 -16.91 -16.17 24.18
C LYS A 718 -16.03 -15.05 24.73
N GLN A 719 -14.77 -14.95 24.29
CA GLN A 719 -13.85 -13.89 24.69
C GLN A 719 -13.96 -12.60 23.87
N GLY A 720 -14.78 -12.60 22.83
CA GLY A 720 -14.86 -11.49 21.88
C GLY A 720 -13.58 -11.28 21.07
N ALA A 721 -12.87 -12.37 20.74
CA ALA A 721 -11.61 -12.39 20.01
C ALA A 721 -11.75 -12.99 18.58
N PRO A 722 -10.96 -12.52 17.60
CA PRO A 722 -10.93 -13.08 16.24
C PRO A 722 -10.26 -14.45 16.18
N VAL A 723 -10.67 -15.25 15.19
CA VAL A 723 -9.93 -16.46 14.75
C VAL A 723 -9.52 -16.27 13.30
N TYR A 724 -8.22 -16.08 13.08
CA TYR A 724 -7.66 -16.04 11.73
C TYR A 724 -7.24 -17.44 11.26
N MET A 725 -7.60 -17.75 10.02
CA MET A 725 -7.06 -18.89 9.29
C MET A 725 -5.66 -18.54 8.80
N VAL A 726 -4.66 -19.35 9.13
CA VAL A 726 -3.26 -19.16 8.73
C VAL A 726 -2.69 -20.39 8.01
N ARG A 727 -1.51 -20.25 7.38
CA ARG A 727 -0.78 -21.36 6.76
C ARG A 727 -0.01 -22.13 7.83
N GLN A 728 0.40 -23.36 7.52
CA GLN A 728 1.13 -24.21 8.48
C GLN A 728 2.47 -23.61 8.93
N ASP A 729 3.18 -22.92 8.02
CA ASP A 729 4.57 -22.47 8.23
C ASP A 729 4.78 -20.95 8.14
N CYS A 730 3.70 -20.16 8.03
CA CYS A 730 3.76 -18.69 8.08
C CYS A 730 2.40 -18.06 8.38
N VAL A 731 2.42 -16.87 8.98
CA VAL A 731 1.24 -16.03 9.22
C VAL A 731 1.03 -15.10 8.01
N PRO A 732 -0.17 -15.05 7.41
CA PRO A 732 -0.45 -14.10 6.33
C PRO A 732 -0.19 -12.66 6.78
N VAL A 733 0.35 -11.85 5.86
CA VAL A 733 0.91 -10.52 6.19
C VAL A 733 -0.14 -9.54 6.70
N ASP A 734 -1.37 -9.67 6.20
CA ASP A 734 -2.53 -8.93 6.68
C ASP A 734 -2.93 -9.29 8.11
N VAL A 735 -2.77 -10.55 8.52
CA VAL A 735 -3.04 -10.98 9.90
C VAL A 735 -2.02 -10.35 10.87
N LEU A 736 -0.75 -10.24 10.46
CA LEU A 736 0.27 -9.52 11.24
C LEU A 736 0.00 -8.01 11.31
N SER A 737 -0.51 -7.41 10.22
CA SER A 737 -0.98 -6.02 10.19
C SER A 737 -2.13 -5.81 11.16
N ASP A 738 -3.12 -6.70 11.14
CA ASP A 738 -4.31 -6.60 11.98
C ASP A 738 -3.97 -6.81 13.47
N ILE A 739 -3.10 -7.76 13.82
CA ILE A 739 -2.56 -7.95 15.18
C ILE A 739 -1.92 -6.65 15.71
N ALA A 740 -1.10 -5.96 14.91
CA ALA A 740 -0.45 -4.71 15.31
C ALA A 740 -1.46 -3.56 15.46
N LYS A 741 -2.39 -3.41 14.51
CA LYS A 741 -3.45 -2.38 14.52
C LYS A 741 -4.43 -2.57 15.69
N MET A 742 -4.75 -3.82 16.01
CA MET A 742 -5.61 -4.19 17.14
C MET A 742 -4.96 -3.93 18.50
N GLY A 743 -3.67 -3.59 18.57
CA GLY A 743 -2.95 -3.46 19.84
C GLY A 743 -2.93 -4.77 20.64
N THR A 744 -2.96 -5.90 19.94
CA THR A 744 -3.03 -7.24 20.54
C THR A 744 -1.79 -7.50 21.38
N THR A 745 -2.00 -8.01 22.60
CA THR A 745 -0.93 -8.34 23.56
C THR A 745 -0.71 -9.83 23.71
N SER A 746 -1.66 -10.66 23.28
CA SER A 746 -1.58 -12.12 23.30
C SER A 746 -2.07 -12.76 21.99
N VAL A 747 -1.30 -13.71 21.46
CA VAL A 747 -1.71 -14.54 20.33
C VAL A 747 -1.74 -16.01 20.78
N THR A 748 -2.89 -16.67 20.64
CA THR A 748 -3.05 -18.08 21.00
C THR A 748 -3.14 -18.96 19.77
N LEU A 749 -2.21 -19.91 19.63
CA LEU A 749 -2.22 -20.92 18.57
C LEU A 749 -3.17 -22.07 18.94
N LEU A 750 -4.12 -22.37 18.06
CA LEU A 750 -5.06 -23.49 18.17
C LEU A 750 -4.55 -24.67 17.32
N GLY A 751 -3.95 -25.65 18.00
CA GLY A 751 -3.42 -26.86 17.37
C GLY A 751 -1.93 -27.11 17.64
N GLY A 752 -1.49 -28.33 17.33
CA GLY A 752 -0.11 -28.77 17.52
C GLY A 752 0.88 -28.24 16.47
N THR A 753 2.16 -28.54 16.65
CA THR A 753 3.23 -28.11 15.73
C THR A 753 3.12 -28.69 14.32
N ALA A 754 2.37 -29.78 14.15
CA ALA A 754 2.06 -30.39 12.85
C ALA A 754 1.01 -29.61 12.04
N THR A 755 0.20 -28.75 12.67
CA THR A 755 -0.78 -27.88 11.99
C THR A 755 -0.36 -26.42 11.96
N LEU A 756 0.44 -25.97 12.96
CA LEU A 756 0.99 -24.61 13.09
C LEU A 756 2.43 -24.71 13.61
N SER A 757 3.44 -24.57 12.75
CA SER A 757 4.83 -24.84 13.10
C SER A 757 5.49 -23.71 13.91
N ALA A 758 6.78 -23.88 14.26
CA ALA A 758 7.54 -22.89 15.03
C ALA A 758 7.66 -21.53 14.31
N ASN A 759 7.51 -21.49 12.98
CA ASN A 759 7.47 -20.24 12.23
C ASN A 759 6.19 -19.44 12.50
N VAL A 760 5.05 -20.12 12.72
CA VAL A 760 3.80 -19.46 13.14
C VAL A 760 3.92 -18.99 14.59
N GLU A 761 4.59 -19.77 15.44
CA GLU A 761 4.86 -19.41 16.84
C GLU A 761 5.78 -18.20 17.00
N SER A 762 6.69 -17.98 16.06
CA SER A 762 7.50 -16.75 15.96
C SER A 762 6.84 -15.62 15.15
N LEU A 763 5.56 -15.76 14.78
CA LEU A 763 4.80 -14.82 13.94
C LEU A 763 5.50 -14.47 12.62
N THR A 764 6.22 -15.42 12.05
CA THR A 764 6.93 -15.27 10.77
C THR A 764 5.92 -15.02 9.64
N GLY A 765 6.05 -13.89 8.97
CA GLY A 765 5.21 -13.52 7.84
C GLY A 765 5.39 -14.42 6.62
N CYS A 766 4.30 -14.61 5.89
CA CYS A 766 4.36 -15.02 4.49
C CYS A 766 4.83 -13.84 3.58
#